data_AF-A0A841VB10-F1
#
_entry.id   AF-A0A841VB10-F1
#
_cell.length_a   1.000
_cell.length_b   1.000
_cell.length_c   1.000
_cell.angle_alpha   90.00
_cell.angle_beta   90.00
_cell.angle_gamma   90.00
#
_symmetry.space_group_name_H-M   'P 1'
#
loop_
_entity.id
_entity.type
_entity.pdbx_description
1 polymer ?
#
loop_
_entity_poly.entity_id
_entity_poly.type
_entity_poly.pdbx_seq_one_letter_code
_entity_poly.pdbx_strand_id
1 'polypeptide(L)'
;MTSTLLPSLPAIDDVLFNFAQSDGLSQANPVNSARNQRLTATVVFLDAGVTDYQTLQAGVIPGIATVILTPNQDGIEQITAFLQQNPQITTIHLVSHGAPGCLYLGNCQLNLTNIYDYRQQLQNWAKINYILLYGCQVAAGDAGTEFINKLSQITGAKIAASSRRVGNVALGGSWELEVSFPTTKGENQTFVETLDLSELQTSGVFQSDILNTYQGVFTLSLVGNYDTSGYAYGVQVVGNYAYVADGDSGLQIIDISNPTNPTLKGNYDTTSSFHWAYDVQVVGNYAYVADGDSGLQIIDISNPTTPTLKGNYDTGWAYGVQIVGNYAYIADTYTGLQIIDISNPTNPTFKGNYYTSEAVPAYDVQVVGNYAYIITRSGLQIIDISNPTNPTLNGNYNYGSDDAYGVQIVGNYAYVAHLLGLQIIDISNPSNPTLKGNYDTYFAYGVEIVGNYAYVSNSLNGGLEIIDISNPTNPTLKGNYDTSGQHNTYDVQVVGNYAYVAYGLDGLKIIDVSEFTNAQTVTLSISPSSVTEDGTSNLVYTFTRTGVTTNALTVNYTLGGTATLNTDYTRTGTNNTVTFAAGSSTAKVTIDPTADTTVEPNETVILTLAAGTGYTIGTATAVTGTITNDDFSKLSINNITVVEGLDNNAILTVTVDNPNPQQITVNYTTAPVNATANVDYTSTTGTLTIAANTSTATISIPILNDNLNEANETFAINLSNPVNATLTNNKGIVTISDTLTANVTTTLPANVENLTLTGTTNINGTGNTLNNIITGNSGNNILNGGAGIDTLIGGLGNDIYQIDTTTDTITENVNQGTDTVQSSVTYTLGNNLENLTLTGTTNINGTGNTLNNIITGNSSNNILNGGTGIDTLIGGLGNDTY
;
A
#
# COMPACT_ATOMS: atom_id res chain seq x y z
N MET A 1 -3.37 -48.38 -26.50
CA MET A 1 -4.72 -48.42 -25.92
C MET A 1 -4.72 -47.54 -24.68
N THR A 2 -5.87 -46.93 -24.40
CA THR A 2 -6.20 -46.01 -23.29
C THR A 2 -5.68 -44.59 -23.45
N SER A 3 -6.52 -43.78 -24.09
CA SER A 3 -6.59 -42.32 -23.93
C SER A 3 -6.99 -42.00 -22.50
N THR A 4 -6.32 -41.06 -21.87
CA THR A 4 -6.82 -40.42 -20.64
C THR A 4 -7.24 -39.01 -20.98
N LEU A 5 -8.50 -38.75 -20.64
CA LEU A 5 -9.26 -37.54 -20.96
C LEU A 5 -8.64 -36.31 -20.29
N LEU A 6 -8.65 -35.22 -21.05
CA LEU A 6 -8.50 -33.85 -20.54
C LEU A 6 -9.56 -33.58 -19.45
N PRO A 7 -9.25 -32.80 -18.40
CA PRO A 7 -10.21 -32.42 -17.39
C PRO A 7 -11.35 -31.61 -18.01
N SER A 8 -12.58 -31.99 -17.68
CA SER A 8 -13.80 -31.26 -17.96
C SER A 8 -13.72 -29.83 -17.40
N LEU A 9 -14.11 -28.87 -18.24
CA LEU A 9 -14.38 -27.47 -17.90
C LEU A 9 -15.25 -27.37 -16.63
N PRO A 10 -14.98 -26.41 -15.72
CA PRO A 10 -15.84 -26.20 -14.55
C PRO A 10 -17.22 -25.71 -14.98
N ALA A 11 -18.24 -26.30 -14.36
CA ALA A 11 -19.65 -26.02 -14.58
C ALA A 11 -20.02 -24.57 -14.24
N ILE A 12 -21.01 -24.06 -14.96
CA ILE A 12 -21.78 -22.86 -14.63
C ILE A 12 -22.52 -23.13 -13.32
N ASP A 13 -21.87 -22.87 -12.18
CA ASP A 13 -22.43 -23.16 -10.85
C ASP A 13 -22.39 -21.93 -9.92
N ASP A 14 -22.70 -20.74 -10.46
CA ASP A 14 -22.98 -19.57 -9.59
C ASP A 14 -24.06 -18.60 -10.14
N VAL A 15 -24.99 -19.05 -10.99
CA VAL A 15 -26.05 -18.18 -11.56
C VAL A 15 -27.48 -18.78 -11.47
N LEU A 16 -27.77 -19.65 -10.51
CA LEU A 16 -29.12 -20.19 -10.32
C LEU A 16 -29.71 -19.78 -8.96
N PHE A 17 -30.35 -18.61 -8.91
CA PHE A 17 -31.29 -18.31 -7.83
C PHE A 17 -32.63 -19.02 -8.12
N ASN A 18 -32.78 -20.19 -7.50
CA ASN A 18 -33.99 -21.00 -7.29
C ASN A 18 -35.22 -20.73 -8.18
N PHE A 19 -35.49 -21.65 -9.10
CA PHE A 19 -36.87 -22.04 -9.39
C PHE A 19 -37.46 -22.68 -8.13
N ALA A 20 -38.61 -22.15 -7.68
CA ALA A 20 -39.46 -22.61 -6.56
C ALA A 20 -39.16 -22.02 -5.17
N GLN A 21 -39.78 -20.86 -4.89
CA GLN A 21 -40.66 -20.70 -3.71
C GLN A 21 -41.79 -19.72 -4.07
N SER A 22 -43.00 -20.24 -4.30
CA SER A 22 -44.24 -19.46 -4.20
C SER A 22 -45.12 -20.07 -3.12
N ASP A 23 -44.82 -19.72 -1.88
CA ASP A 23 -45.74 -19.99 -0.78
C ASP A 23 -46.90 -18.99 -0.85
N GLY A 24 -48.12 -19.51 -1.06
CA GLY A 24 -49.30 -18.95 -0.41
C GLY A 24 -50.26 -18.07 -1.22
N LEU A 25 -50.46 -18.28 -2.53
CA LEU A 25 -51.68 -17.77 -3.21
C LEU A 25 -52.27 -18.81 -4.16
N SER A 26 -52.68 -19.95 -3.61
CA SER A 26 -53.62 -20.85 -4.26
C SER A 26 -55.04 -20.25 -4.21
N GLN A 27 -55.42 -19.43 -5.19
CA GLN A 27 -56.81 -19.36 -5.64
C GLN A 27 -56.88 -19.21 -7.16
N ALA A 28 -57.63 -20.12 -7.78
CA ALA A 28 -57.79 -20.31 -9.21
C ALA A 28 -58.30 -19.05 -9.92
N ASN A 29 -57.46 -18.47 -10.78
CA ASN A 29 -57.86 -17.49 -11.78
C ASN A 29 -57.02 -17.71 -13.05
N PRO A 30 -57.60 -17.97 -14.23
CA PRO A 30 -56.85 -18.29 -15.46
C PRO A 30 -55.80 -17.23 -15.86
N VAL A 31 -56.01 -15.97 -15.47
CA VAL A 31 -55.07 -14.86 -15.70
C VAL A 31 -53.74 -15.04 -14.92
N ASN A 32 -53.78 -15.53 -13.67
CA ASN A 32 -52.59 -15.75 -12.86
C ASN A 32 -51.80 -17.00 -13.29
N SER A 33 -52.50 -18.02 -13.81
CA SER A 33 -51.87 -19.22 -14.39
C SER A 33 -51.10 -18.89 -15.68
N ALA A 34 -51.69 -18.08 -16.56
CA ALA A 34 -51.04 -17.63 -17.79
C ALA A 34 -49.87 -16.68 -17.51
N ARG A 35 -50.00 -15.79 -16.52
CA ARG A 35 -48.92 -14.90 -16.07
C ARG A 35 -47.75 -15.68 -15.47
N ASN A 36 -48.01 -16.66 -14.60
CA ASN A 36 -46.96 -17.50 -14.01
C ASN A 36 -46.27 -18.40 -15.04
N GLN A 37 -47.00 -18.94 -16.05
CA GLN A 37 -46.39 -19.67 -17.17
C GLN A 37 -45.53 -18.78 -18.07
N ARG A 38 -45.94 -17.52 -18.31
CA ARG A 38 -45.17 -16.55 -19.10
C ARG A 38 -43.86 -16.12 -18.41
N LEU A 39 -43.88 -15.96 -17.08
CA LEU A 39 -42.67 -15.64 -16.29
C LEU A 39 -41.63 -16.77 -16.33
N THR A 40 -42.07 -18.04 -16.29
CA THR A 40 -41.18 -19.21 -16.42
C THR A 40 -40.58 -19.42 -17.81
N ALA A 41 -41.04 -18.68 -18.82
CA ALA A 41 -40.56 -18.75 -20.21
C ALA A 41 -39.77 -17.50 -20.64
N THR A 42 -39.43 -16.61 -19.70
CA THR A 42 -38.74 -15.34 -19.92
C THR A 42 -37.37 -15.35 -19.23
N VAL A 43 -36.36 -14.79 -19.88
CA VAL A 43 -35.03 -14.58 -19.29
C VAL A 43 -34.54 -13.16 -19.57
N VAL A 44 -33.81 -12.59 -18.61
CA VAL A 44 -33.08 -11.32 -18.76
C VAL A 44 -31.60 -11.65 -18.90
N PHE A 45 -30.98 -11.26 -20.01
CA PHE A 45 -29.54 -11.22 -20.15
C PHE A 45 -29.07 -9.79 -19.86
N LEU A 46 -28.11 -9.66 -18.95
CA LEU A 46 -27.44 -8.40 -18.64
C LEU A 46 -25.98 -8.53 -19.04
N ASP A 47 -25.49 -7.62 -19.88
CA ASP A 47 -24.08 -7.54 -20.17
C ASP A 47 -23.31 -6.94 -18.99
N ALA A 48 -22.25 -7.61 -18.52
CA ALA A 48 -21.44 -7.11 -17.41
C ALA A 48 -20.67 -5.82 -17.74
N GLY A 49 -20.57 -5.46 -19.02
CA GLY A 49 -20.04 -4.17 -19.48
C GLY A 49 -20.98 -3.00 -19.18
N VAL A 50 -22.27 -3.25 -18.93
CA VAL A 50 -23.25 -2.22 -18.55
C VAL A 50 -22.98 -1.70 -17.13
N THR A 51 -22.94 -0.38 -16.98
CA THR A 51 -22.81 0.29 -15.66
C THR A 51 -23.83 -0.23 -14.68
N ASP A 52 -23.41 -0.54 -13.45
CA ASP A 52 -24.36 -0.83 -12.36
C ASP A 52 -25.42 -1.88 -12.76
N TYR A 53 -25.02 -2.86 -13.60
CA TYR A 53 -25.91 -3.93 -14.03
C TYR A 53 -26.44 -4.73 -12.82
N GLN A 54 -25.75 -4.68 -11.67
CA GLN A 54 -26.19 -5.28 -10.41
C GLN A 54 -27.48 -4.64 -9.89
N THR A 55 -27.66 -3.33 -10.05
CA THR A 55 -28.92 -2.65 -9.70
C THR A 55 -30.04 -3.08 -10.63
N LEU A 56 -29.77 -3.22 -11.94
CA LEU A 56 -30.74 -3.80 -12.88
C LEU A 56 -31.07 -5.25 -12.53
N GLN A 57 -30.07 -6.06 -12.18
CA GLN A 57 -30.23 -7.45 -11.75
C GLN A 57 -31.10 -7.54 -10.50
N ALA A 58 -30.84 -6.72 -9.49
CA ALA A 58 -31.63 -6.64 -8.27
C ALA A 58 -33.07 -6.16 -8.53
N GLY A 59 -33.25 -5.34 -9.58
CA GLY A 59 -34.54 -4.88 -10.04
C GLY A 59 -35.33 -5.89 -10.85
N VAL A 60 -34.75 -7.02 -11.27
CA VAL A 60 -35.51 -8.04 -12.00
C VAL A 60 -36.59 -8.64 -11.11
N ILE A 61 -37.82 -8.72 -11.61
CA ILE A 61 -38.95 -9.23 -10.84
C ILE A 61 -38.70 -10.69 -10.42
N PRO A 62 -38.98 -11.04 -9.14
CA PRO A 62 -38.83 -12.41 -8.65
C PRO A 62 -39.53 -13.44 -9.53
N GLY A 63 -38.79 -14.50 -9.90
CA GLY A 63 -39.29 -15.59 -10.74
C GLY A 63 -38.89 -15.50 -12.22
N ILE A 64 -38.21 -14.44 -12.65
CA ILE A 64 -37.55 -14.34 -13.96
C ILE A 64 -36.06 -14.63 -13.78
N ALA A 65 -35.52 -15.52 -14.61
CA ALA A 65 -34.09 -15.82 -14.59
C ALA A 65 -33.29 -14.64 -15.14
N THR A 66 -32.17 -14.30 -14.47
CA THR A 66 -31.20 -13.32 -14.97
C THR A 66 -29.88 -14.01 -15.24
N VAL A 67 -29.29 -13.74 -16.41
CA VAL A 67 -28.00 -14.29 -16.83
C VAL A 67 -27.05 -13.15 -17.12
N ILE A 68 -25.86 -13.19 -16.50
CA ILE A 68 -24.84 -12.17 -16.72
C ILE A 68 -23.91 -12.65 -17.83
N LEU A 69 -23.76 -11.84 -18.89
CA LEU A 69 -22.80 -12.11 -19.96
C LEU A 69 -21.42 -11.65 -19.49
N THR A 70 -20.47 -12.57 -19.47
CA THR A 70 -19.12 -12.27 -19.00
C THR A 70 -18.33 -11.51 -20.08
N PRO A 71 -17.51 -10.49 -19.71
CA PRO A 71 -16.82 -9.64 -20.69
C PRO A 71 -15.75 -10.36 -21.52
N ASN A 72 -15.28 -11.53 -21.07
CA ASN A 72 -14.13 -12.23 -21.68
C ASN A 72 -14.54 -13.37 -22.60
N GLN A 73 -15.84 -13.58 -22.80
CA GLN A 73 -16.38 -14.64 -23.64
C GLN A 73 -17.33 -14.06 -24.68
N ASP A 74 -17.50 -14.77 -25.78
CA ASP A 74 -18.42 -14.37 -26.83
C ASP A 74 -19.87 -14.45 -26.30
N GLY A 75 -20.56 -13.31 -26.25
CA GLY A 75 -21.89 -13.25 -25.69
C GLY A 75 -22.95 -13.98 -26.51
N ILE A 76 -22.77 -14.13 -27.83
CA ILE A 76 -23.68 -14.93 -28.66
C ILE A 76 -23.53 -16.41 -28.33
N GLU A 77 -22.30 -16.89 -28.11
CA GLU A 77 -22.06 -18.26 -27.66
C GLU A 77 -22.64 -18.52 -26.26
N GLN A 78 -22.45 -17.58 -25.32
CA GLN A 78 -23.00 -17.67 -23.96
C GLN A 78 -24.53 -17.77 -23.98
N ILE A 79 -25.21 -16.88 -24.71
CA ILE A 79 -26.68 -16.91 -24.84
C ILE A 79 -27.13 -18.23 -25.50
N THR A 80 -26.46 -18.65 -26.56
CA THR A 80 -26.81 -19.89 -27.28
C THR A 80 -26.68 -21.12 -26.37
N ALA A 81 -25.60 -21.23 -25.61
CA ALA A 81 -25.38 -22.33 -24.66
C ALA A 81 -26.47 -22.36 -23.58
N PHE A 82 -26.84 -21.19 -23.05
CA PHE A 82 -27.91 -21.09 -22.05
C PHE A 82 -29.27 -21.56 -22.62
N LEU A 83 -29.64 -21.09 -23.81
CA LEU A 83 -30.93 -21.44 -24.44
C LEU A 83 -31.01 -22.94 -24.80
N GLN A 84 -29.90 -23.57 -25.16
CA GLN A 84 -29.86 -25.03 -25.41
C GLN A 84 -30.18 -25.84 -24.15
N GLN A 85 -29.71 -25.38 -22.99
CA GLN A 85 -30.01 -26.01 -21.70
C GLN A 85 -31.41 -25.67 -21.18
N ASN A 86 -32.03 -24.61 -21.72
CA ASN A 86 -33.30 -24.07 -21.25
C ASN A 86 -34.34 -23.95 -22.39
N PRO A 87 -34.78 -25.08 -23.00
CA PRO A 87 -35.65 -25.07 -24.18
C PRO A 87 -37.06 -24.53 -23.93
N GLN A 88 -37.44 -24.32 -22.66
CA GLN A 88 -38.71 -23.70 -22.26
C GLN A 88 -38.74 -22.18 -22.46
N ILE A 89 -37.59 -21.53 -22.63
CA ILE A 89 -37.49 -20.09 -22.82
C ILE A 89 -37.99 -19.72 -24.22
N THR A 90 -38.87 -18.72 -24.29
CA THR A 90 -39.45 -18.22 -25.54
C THR A 90 -39.38 -16.69 -25.66
N THR A 91 -38.99 -15.99 -24.61
CA THR A 91 -38.85 -14.52 -24.59
C THR A 91 -37.51 -14.12 -23.96
N ILE A 92 -36.77 -13.26 -24.64
CA ILE A 92 -35.48 -12.75 -24.19
C ILE A 92 -35.59 -11.24 -23.98
N HIS A 93 -35.19 -10.77 -22.81
CA HIS A 93 -34.82 -9.37 -22.59
C HIS A 93 -33.30 -9.31 -22.55
N LEU A 94 -32.70 -8.41 -23.34
CA LEU A 94 -31.26 -8.25 -23.40
C LEU A 94 -30.92 -6.79 -23.14
N VAL A 95 -30.20 -6.54 -22.05
CA VAL A 95 -29.70 -5.20 -21.72
C VAL A 95 -28.20 -5.18 -21.98
N SER A 96 -27.76 -4.32 -22.89
CA SER A 96 -26.35 -4.22 -23.24
C SER A 96 -25.98 -2.84 -23.80
N HIS A 97 -24.70 -2.62 -24.07
CA HIS A 97 -24.24 -1.50 -24.89
C HIS A 97 -24.57 -1.73 -26.37
N GLY A 98 -24.63 -0.65 -27.13
CA GLY A 98 -24.84 -0.68 -28.58
C GLY A 98 -24.37 0.61 -29.25
N ALA A 99 -24.30 0.54 -30.58
CA ALA A 99 -24.20 1.68 -31.48
C ALA A 99 -25.16 1.43 -32.66
N PRO A 100 -25.52 2.43 -33.49
CA PRO A 100 -26.39 2.23 -34.64
C PRO A 100 -25.96 1.02 -35.51
N GLY A 101 -26.77 -0.05 -35.53
CA GLY A 101 -26.49 -1.26 -36.31
C GLY A 101 -25.49 -2.24 -35.69
N CYS A 102 -25.17 -2.06 -34.40
CA CYS A 102 -24.17 -2.84 -33.69
C CYS A 102 -24.55 -3.10 -32.22
N LEU A 103 -24.43 -4.36 -31.79
CA LEU A 103 -24.74 -4.83 -30.44
C LEU A 103 -23.49 -5.44 -29.80
N TYR A 104 -23.11 -4.96 -28.62
CA TYR A 104 -22.00 -5.52 -27.84
C TYR A 104 -22.52 -6.60 -26.90
N LEU A 105 -21.88 -7.77 -26.84
CA LEU A 105 -22.28 -8.90 -25.99
C LEU A 105 -21.03 -9.63 -25.48
N GLY A 106 -20.66 -9.43 -24.21
CA GLY A 106 -19.39 -9.90 -23.68
C GLY A 106 -18.21 -9.29 -24.45
N ASN A 107 -17.37 -10.12 -25.08
CA ASN A 107 -16.33 -9.64 -26.01
C ASN A 107 -16.78 -9.64 -27.50
N CYS A 108 -18.03 -9.99 -27.79
CA CYS A 108 -18.56 -10.01 -29.15
C CYS A 108 -19.14 -8.64 -29.54
N GLN A 109 -18.88 -8.23 -30.78
CA GLN A 109 -19.52 -7.07 -31.39
C GLN A 109 -20.32 -7.53 -32.61
N LEU A 110 -21.60 -7.83 -32.42
CA LEU A 110 -22.48 -8.29 -33.51
C LEU A 110 -22.95 -7.09 -34.33
N ASN A 111 -22.71 -7.08 -35.64
CA ASN A 111 -23.04 -5.99 -36.55
C ASN A 111 -23.39 -6.50 -37.96
N LEU A 112 -23.77 -5.59 -38.87
CA LEU A 112 -24.17 -5.95 -40.24
C LEU A 112 -23.11 -6.71 -41.04
N THR A 113 -21.81 -6.55 -40.72
CA THR A 113 -20.69 -7.19 -41.43
C THR A 113 -20.49 -8.64 -41.01
N ASN A 114 -20.67 -8.95 -39.72
CA ASN A 114 -20.40 -10.29 -39.17
C ASN A 114 -21.64 -11.07 -38.73
N ILE A 115 -22.85 -10.49 -38.81
CA ILE A 115 -24.09 -11.16 -38.35
C ILE A 115 -24.34 -12.52 -39.01
N TYR A 116 -23.86 -12.72 -40.24
CA TYR A 116 -23.97 -13.99 -40.94
C TYR A 116 -22.94 -15.04 -40.52
N ASP A 117 -21.83 -14.64 -39.89
CA ASP A 117 -20.84 -15.57 -39.32
C ASP A 117 -21.46 -16.32 -38.13
N TYR A 118 -22.36 -15.66 -37.40
CA TYR A 118 -23.13 -16.23 -36.28
C TYR A 118 -24.43 -16.91 -36.70
N ARG A 119 -24.68 -17.11 -38.01
CA ARG A 119 -25.96 -17.61 -38.52
C ARG A 119 -26.36 -18.93 -37.85
N GLN A 120 -25.44 -19.86 -37.67
CA GLN A 120 -25.75 -21.17 -37.08
C GLN A 120 -26.19 -21.04 -35.62
N GLN A 121 -25.50 -20.22 -34.83
CA GLN A 121 -25.81 -19.94 -33.43
C GLN A 121 -27.16 -19.22 -33.32
N LEU A 122 -27.38 -18.16 -34.10
CA LEU A 122 -28.61 -17.37 -34.10
C LEU A 122 -29.83 -18.17 -34.58
N GLN A 123 -29.66 -19.09 -35.54
CA GLN A 123 -30.73 -20.00 -35.96
C GLN A 123 -31.10 -21.01 -34.89
N ASN A 124 -30.19 -21.34 -33.95
CA ASN A 124 -30.54 -22.17 -32.79
C ASN A 124 -31.51 -21.46 -31.83
N TRP A 125 -31.71 -20.15 -31.98
CA TRP A 125 -32.69 -19.37 -31.22
C TRP A 125 -34.11 -19.47 -31.82
N ALA A 126 -34.35 -20.35 -32.81
CA ALA A 126 -35.63 -20.47 -33.51
C ALA A 126 -36.87 -20.78 -32.63
N LYS A 127 -36.68 -21.20 -31.37
CA LYS A 127 -37.77 -21.37 -30.39
C LYS A 127 -38.14 -20.08 -29.66
N ILE A 128 -37.36 -19.01 -29.85
CA ILE A 128 -37.60 -17.70 -29.26
C ILE A 128 -38.64 -16.98 -30.11
N ASN A 129 -39.74 -16.60 -29.47
CA ASN A 129 -40.81 -15.84 -30.09
C ASN A 129 -40.51 -14.33 -30.07
N TYR A 130 -39.88 -13.85 -29.00
CA TYR A 130 -39.65 -12.42 -28.75
C TYR A 130 -38.24 -12.13 -28.26
N ILE A 131 -37.60 -11.12 -28.84
CA ILE A 131 -36.34 -10.55 -28.35
C ILE A 131 -36.56 -9.05 -28.12
N LEU A 132 -36.39 -8.62 -26.89
CA LEU A 132 -36.50 -7.22 -26.47
C LEU A 132 -35.09 -6.71 -26.16
N LEU A 133 -34.58 -5.81 -27.01
CA LEU A 133 -33.21 -5.30 -26.96
C LEU A 133 -33.20 -3.90 -26.36
N TYR A 134 -32.73 -3.80 -25.13
CA TYR A 134 -32.48 -2.56 -24.42
C TYR A 134 -31.00 -2.24 -24.56
N GLY A 135 -30.63 -1.61 -25.68
CA GLY A 135 -29.26 -1.22 -25.97
C GLY A 135 -29.18 0.22 -26.42
N CYS A 136 -28.16 0.95 -25.97
CA CYS A 136 -27.96 2.34 -26.36
C CYS A 136 -27.94 2.45 -27.90
N GLN A 137 -29.00 2.98 -28.50
CA GLN A 137 -29.09 3.32 -29.92
C GLN A 137 -28.89 2.19 -30.94
N VAL A 138 -28.98 0.91 -30.54
CA VAL A 138 -28.72 -0.24 -31.46
C VAL A 138 -29.61 -0.22 -32.70
N ALA A 139 -30.86 0.26 -32.56
CA ALA A 139 -31.82 0.37 -33.64
C ALA A 139 -31.90 1.78 -34.27
N ALA A 140 -30.98 2.68 -33.93
CA ALA A 140 -30.98 4.04 -34.44
C ALA A 140 -30.61 4.10 -35.94
N GLY A 141 -31.30 4.97 -36.68
CA GLY A 141 -31.06 5.22 -38.10
C GLY A 141 -31.30 4.02 -39.02
N ASP A 142 -30.90 4.18 -40.29
CA ASP A 142 -31.09 3.16 -41.32
C ASP A 142 -30.28 1.89 -41.03
N ALA A 143 -29.04 2.04 -40.55
CA ALA A 143 -28.15 0.93 -40.20
C ALA A 143 -28.70 0.09 -39.04
N GLY A 144 -29.21 0.74 -37.98
CA GLY A 144 -29.86 0.06 -36.87
C GLY A 144 -31.13 -0.66 -37.31
N THR A 145 -31.97 0.01 -38.10
CA THR A 145 -33.19 -0.58 -38.65
C THR A 145 -32.90 -1.83 -39.49
N GLU A 146 -31.89 -1.78 -40.37
CA GLU A 146 -31.47 -2.92 -41.18
C GLU A 146 -30.91 -4.06 -40.33
N PHE A 147 -30.11 -3.74 -39.30
CA PHE A 147 -29.55 -4.72 -38.38
C PHE A 147 -30.63 -5.50 -37.64
N ILE A 148 -31.62 -4.81 -37.06
CA ILE A 148 -32.75 -5.47 -36.36
C ILE A 148 -33.57 -6.34 -37.31
N ASN A 149 -33.81 -5.87 -38.55
CA ASN A 149 -34.50 -6.66 -39.56
C ASN A 149 -33.74 -7.96 -39.90
N LYS A 150 -32.43 -7.89 -40.14
CA LYS A 150 -31.61 -9.08 -40.43
C LYS A 150 -31.55 -10.03 -39.24
N LEU A 151 -31.41 -9.51 -38.03
CA LEU A 151 -31.42 -10.33 -36.81
C LEU A 151 -32.76 -11.06 -36.64
N SER A 152 -33.89 -10.38 -36.90
CA SER A 152 -35.23 -10.97 -36.88
C SER A 152 -35.38 -12.07 -37.94
N GLN A 153 -34.87 -11.86 -39.16
CA GLN A 153 -34.91 -12.86 -40.24
C GLN A 153 -34.07 -14.10 -39.93
N ILE A 154 -32.89 -13.94 -39.31
CA ILE A 154 -31.99 -15.06 -38.99
C ILE A 154 -32.53 -15.89 -37.82
N THR A 155 -32.99 -15.22 -36.76
CA THR A 155 -33.51 -15.89 -35.55
C THR A 155 -34.93 -16.42 -35.73
N GLY A 156 -35.72 -15.81 -36.61
CA GLY A 156 -37.16 -16.05 -36.74
C GLY A 156 -38.00 -15.39 -35.66
N ALA A 157 -37.39 -14.69 -34.70
CA ALA A 157 -38.07 -14.02 -33.59
C ALA A 157 -38.65 -12.67 -34.01
N LYS A 158 -39.72 -12.25 -33.33
CA LYS A 158 -40.17 -10.85 -33.36
C LYS A 158 -39.25 -10.04 -32.46
N ILE A 159 -38.60 -9.02 -33.00
CA ILE A 159 -37.62 -8.21 -32.25
C ILE A 159 -38.17 -6.81 -32.04
N ALA A 160 -38.11 -6.31 -30.82
CA ALA A 160 -38.32 -4.91 -30.47
C ALA A 160 -37.04 -4.37 -29.85
N ALA A 161 -36.58 -3.20 -30.29
CA ALA A 161 -35.28 -2.65 -29.92
C ALA A 161 -35.35 -1.14 -29.71
N SER A 162 -34.54 -0.64 -28.77
CA SER A 162 -34.38 0.79 -28.53
C SER A 162 -33.58 1.45 -29.66
N SER A 163 -34.17 2.48 -30.25
CA SER A 163 -33.51 3.43 -31.15
C SER A 163 -32.94 4.63 -30.40
N ARG A 164 -33.33 4.80 -29.13
CA ARG A 164 -32.87 5.86 -28.24
C ARG A 164 -31.97 5.31 -27.13
N ARG A 165 -31.42 6.22 -26.32
CA ARG A 165 -30.60 5.88 -25.14
C ARG A 165 -31.48 5.21 -24.09
N VAL A 166 -30.99 4.14 -23.45
CA VAL A 166 -31.71 3.43 -22.38
C VAL A 166 -31.31 3.95 -21.00
N GLY A 167 -32.28 4.37 -20.18
CA GLY A 167 -32.01 4.88 -18.83
C GLY A 167 -33.08 5.83 -18.30
N ASN A 168 -32.71 6.61 -17.27
CA ASN A 168 -33.60 7.55 -16.59
C ASN A 168 -34.13 8.64 -17.54
N VAL A 169 -35.45 8.83 -17.57
CA VAL A 169 -36.12 9.87 -18.37
C VAL A 169 -35.69 11.28 -17.99
N ALA A 170 -35.40 11.53 -16.70
CA ALA A 170 -34.89 12.82 -16.24
C ALA A 170 -33.48 13.14 -16.76
N LEU A 171 -32.75 12.12 -17.24
CA LEU A 171 -31.40 12.22 -17.81
C LEU A 171 -31.41 11.98 -19.33
N GLY A 172 -32.57 12.10 -19.97
CA GLY A 172 -32.72 11.94 -21.43
C GLY A 172 -32.75 10.49 -21.93
N GLY A 173 -32.81 9.50 -21.04
CA GLY A 173 -32.98 8.09 -21.36
C GLY A 173 -34.44 7.67 -21.59
N SER A 174 -34.64 6.51 -22.21
CA SER A 174 -35.94 5.90 -22.50
C SER A 174 -35.86 4.39 -22.40
N TRP A 175 -36.84 3.77 -21.74
CA TRP A 175 -37.00 2.31 -21.75
C TRP A 175 -37.97 1.83 -22.85
N GLU A 176 -38.37 2.74 -23.74
CA GLU A 176 -39.21 2.42 -24.88
C GLU A 176 -38.41 1.67 -25.96
N LEU A 177 -39.08 0.74 -26.64
CA LEU A 177 -38.52 0.00 -27.78
C LEU A 177 -39.21 0.52 -29.03
N GLU A 178 -38.59 1.49 -29.70
CA GLU A 178 -39.25 2.25 -30.76
C GLU A 178 -39.17 1.57 -32.14
N VAL A 179 -38.31 0.56 -32.31
CA VAL A 179 -38.15 -0.17 -33.58
C VAL A 179 -38.54 -1.63 -33.39
N SER A 180 -39.38 -2.16 -34.29
CA SER A 180 -39.83 -3.56 -34.22
C SER A 180 -39.90 -4.26 -35.58
N PHE A 181 -39.52 -5.55 -35.63
CA PHE A 181 -39.58 -6.40 -36.82
C PHE A 181 -40.19 -7.78 -36.55
N PRO A 182 -40.88 -8.41 -37.55
CA PRO A 182 -41.10 -7.92 -38.91
C PRO A 182 -42.13 -6.77 -38.99
N THR A 183 -41.93 -5.82 -39.91
CA THR A 183 -42.89 -4.74 -40.20
C THR A 183 -44.03 -5.25 -41.08
N THR A 184 -45.29 -5.14 -40.66
CA THR A 184 -46.44 -5.38 -41.55
C THR A 184 -46.71 -4.14 -42.42
N LYS A 185 -46.66 -4.30 -43.75
CA LYS A 185 -47.16 -3.28 -44.69
C LYS A 185 -48.65 -3.52 -44.95
N GLY A 186 -49.50 -2.61 -44.48
CA GLY A 186 -50.89 -2.48 -44.95
C GLY A 186 -50.97 -1.46 -46.08
N GLU A 187 -51.63 -1.80 -47.18
CA GLU A 187 -51.96 -0.86 -48.25
C GLU A 187 -53.03 0.14 -47.76
N ASN A 188 -52.76 1.44 -47.92
CA ASN A 188 -53.65 2.60 -47.69
C ASN A 188 -53.99 2.99 -46.23
N GLN A 189 -53.22 3.95 -45.72
CA GLN A 189 -53.53 5.01 -44.74
C GLN A 189 -54.08 4.64 -43.34
N THR A 190 -53.52 5.35 -42.35
CA THR A 190 -53.86 5.44 -40.91
C THR A 190 -53.59 4.19 -40.06
N PHE A 191 -52.66 4.36 -39.12
CA PHE A 191 -52.18 3.44 -38.08
C PHE A 191 -53.23 2.46 -37.55
N VAL A 192 -52.89 1.16 -37.51
CA VAL A 192 -52.46 0.40 -36.32
C VAL A 192 -52.57 -1.08 -36.68
N GLU A 193 -51.43 -1.72 -36.88
CA GLU A 193 -51.12 -2.95 -36.14
C GLU A 193 -49.63 -2.86 -35.83
N THR A 194 -49.31 -1.91 -34.93
CA THR A 194 -48.12 -2.02 -34.08
C THR A 194 -48.06 -3.46 -33.57
N LEU A 195 -46.87 -4.04 -33.39
CA LEU A 195 -46.78 -5.15 -32.44
C LEU A 195 -47.52 -4.67 -31.19
N ASP A 196 -48.66 -5.29 -30.86
CA ASP A 196 -49.48 -4.79 -29.78
C ASP A 196 -48.66 -5.02 -28.50
N LEU A 197 -47.93 -3.97 -28.09
CA LEU A 197 -47.20 -3.92 -26.83
C LEU A 197 -48.16 -3.98 -25.64
N SER A 198 -49.48 -4.09 -25.86
CA SER A 198 -50.46 -4.46 -24.85
C SER A 198 -50.75 -5.98 -24.80
N GLU A 199 -50.51 -6.75 -25.88
CA GLU A 199 -50.50 -8.23 -25.87
C GLU A 199 -49.22 -8.78 -25.20
N LEU A 200 -48.10 -8.10 -25.47
CA LEU A 200 -46.92 -8.10 -24.63
C LEU A 200 -47.25 -7.22 -23.42
N GLN A 201 -48.04 -7.68 -22.45
CA GLN A 201 -48.02 -7.07 -21.12
C GLN A 201 -46.58 -7.13 -20.59
N THR A 202 -45.72 -6.20 -20.99
CA THR A 202 -44.41 -5.87 -20.45
C THR A 202 -44.64 -5.12 -19.14
N SER A 203 -45.53 -5.67 -18.29
CA SER A 203 -45.53 -5.34 -16.88
C SER A 203 -44.16 -5.77 -16.37
N GLY A 204 -43.27 -4.79 -16.28
CA GLY A 204 -41.88 -4.81 -15.82
C GLY A 204 -41.26 -6.19 -15.65
N VAL A 205 -40.33 -6.59 -16.52
CA VAL A 205 -39.32 -7.55 -16.06
C VAL A 205 -38.40 -6.92 -15.02
N PHE A 206 -38.36 -5.59 -14.98
CA PHE A 206 -37.72 -4.76 -13.96
C PHE A 206 -38.77 -4.01 -13.13
N GLN A 207 -38.48 -3.81 -11.84
CA GLN A 207 -39.26 -2.95 -10.95
C GLN A 207 -39.21 -1.50 -11.42
N SER A 208 -40.37 -0.82 -11.44
CA SER A 208 -40.49 0.57 -11.92
C SER A 208 -39.58 1.55 -11.17
N ASP A 209 -39.41 1.34 -9.85
CA ASP A 209 -38.62 2.23 -9.00
C ASP A 209 -37.13 2.11 -9.32
N ILE A 210 -36.67 0.91 -9.70
CA ILE A 210 -35.31 0.67 -10.18
C ILE A 210 -35.12 1.33 -11.55
N LEU A 211 -36.05 1.15 -12.49
CA LEU A 211 -35.96 1.79 -13.82
C LEU A 211 -35.94 3.32 -13.75
N ASN A 212 -36.67 3.90 -12.78
CA ASN A 212 -36.75 5.36 -12.56
C ASN A 212 -35.52 5.94 -11.84
N THR A 213 -34.74 5.12 -11.13
CA THR A 213 -33.55 5.56 -10.36
C THR A 213 -32.24 5.13 -11.01
N TYR A 214 -32.28 4.13 -11.88
CA TYR A 214 -31.15 3.67 -12.66
C TYR A 214 -30.63 4.78 -13.57
N GLN A 215 -29.42 5.25 -13.29
CA GLN A 215 -28.82 6.45 -13.91
C GLN A 215 -28.52 6.29 -15.41
N GLY A 216 -28.73 5.10 -15.95
CA GLY A 216 -28.49 4.77 -17.34
C GLY A 216 -27.11 4.14 -17.54
N VAL A 217 -26.90 3.66 -18.75
CA VAL A 217 -25.63 3.16 -19.23
C VAL A 217 -24.72 4.38 -19.50
N PHE A 218 -23.84 4.69 -18.54
CA PHE A 218 -22.90 5.83 -18.40
C PHE A 218 -23.27 7.16 -19.10
N THR A 219 -23.75 8.16 -18.36
CA THR A 219 -23.66 9.58 -18.78
C THR A 219 -22.74 10.33 -17.83
N LEU A 220 -21.70 10.97 -18.37
CA LEU A 220 -20.90 11.93 -17.62
C LEU A 220 -21.78 13.12 -17.18
N SER A 221 -21.42 13.82 -16.10
CA SER A 221 -22.23 14.94 -15.60
C SER A 221 -21.61 16.30 -15.93
N LEU A 222 -22.45 17.25 -16.36
CA LEU A 222 -22.04 18.65 -16.50
C LEU A 222 -21.91 19.27 -15.11
N VAL A 223 -20.73 19.79 -14.79
CA VAL A 223 -20.43 20.45 -13.52
C VAL A 223 -20.74 21.93 -13.63
N GLY A 224 -20.28 22.56 -14.71
CA GLY A 224 -20.49 23.98 -14.97
C GLY A 224 -20.17 24.34 -16.41
N ASN A 225 -20.56 25.54 -16.80
CA ASN A 225 -20.32 26.05 -18.15
C ASN A 225 -20.16 27.57 -18.14
N TYR A 226 -19.41 28.08 -19.11
CA TYR A 226 -19.29 29.51 -19.39
C TYR A 226 -19.44 29.74 -20.89
N ASP A 227 -20.45 30.51 -21.28
CA ASP A 227 -20.71 30.86 -22.68
C ASP A 227 -19.76 31.97 -23.13
N THR A 228 -18.84 31.65 -24.02
CA THR A 228 -17.95 32.63 -24.63
C THR A 228 -18.71 33.29 -25.79
N SER A 229 -18.48 34.58 -26.05
CA SER A 229 -19.30 35.34 -26.99
C SER A 229 -19.19 34.91 -28.47
N GLY A 230 -18.32 33.94 -28.79
CA GLY A 230 -18.12 33.38 -30.12
C GLY A 230 -17.82 31.88 -30.11
N TYR A 231 -17.05 31.40 -31.09
CA TYR A 231 -16.71 29.98 -31.23
C TYR A 231 -15.47 29.60 -30.41
N ALA A 232 -15.64 28.84 -29.32
CA ALA A 232 -14.53 28.24 -28.58
C ALA A 232 -13.90 27.08 -29.36
N TYR A 233 -12.63 27.24 -29.77
CA TYR A 233 -11.87 26.24 -30.52
C TYR A 233 -10.82 25.50 -29.69
N GLY A 234 -10.05 26.23 -28.88
CA GLY A 234 -8.96 25.67 -28.07
C GLY A 234 -9.12 26.02 -26.60
N VAL A 235 -8.66 25.14 -25.70
CA VAL A 235 -8.70 25.36 -24.26
C VAL A 235 -7.44 24.88 -23.57
N GLN A 236 -6.89 25.73 -22.70
CA GLN A 236 -5.88 25.30 -21.75
C GLN A 236 -6.17 25.82 -20.34
N VAL A 237 -6.00 24.96 -19.36
CA VAL A 237 -6.22 25.18 -17.94
C VAL A 237 -4.87 25.28 -17.24
N VAL A 238 -4.64 26.42 -16.58
CA VAL A 238 -3.46 26.66 -15.77
C VAL A 238 -3.88 27.26 -14.43
N GLY A 239 -3.69 26.47 -13.37
CA GLY A 239 -4.11 26.85 -12.02
C GLY A 239 -5.62 26.98 -11.92
N ASN A 240 -6.11 28.17 -11.53
CA ASN A 240 -7.53 28.45 -11.35
C ASN A 240 -8.20 29.08 -12.58
N TYR A 241 -7.53 29.07 -13.74
CA TYR A 241 -8.01 29.71 -14.96
C TYR A 241 -8.06 28.73 -16.13
N ALA A 242 -9.16 28.77 -16.87
CA ALA A 242 -9.26 28.20 -18.21
C ALA A 242 -9.10 29.34 -19.23
N TYR A 243 -8.11 29.20 -20.09
CA TYR A 243 -7.80 30.10 -21.20
C TYR A 243 -8.41 29.49 -22.45
N VAL A 244 -9.36 30.19 -23.05
CA VAL A 244 -10.11 29.70 -24.20
C VAL A 244 -9.75 30.57 -25.40
N ALA A 245 -9.34 29.93 -26.49
CA ALA A 245 -9.22 30.55 -27.80
C ALA A 245 -10.63 30.60 -28.43
N ASP A 246 -11.20 31.81 -28.45
CA ASP A 246 -12.52 32.08 -29.02
C ASP A 246 -12.36 32.79 -30.37
N GLY A 247 -12.91 32.19 -31.43
CA GLY A 247 -12.74 32.67 -32.80
C GLY A 247 -13.16 34.12 -33.02
N ASP A 248 -14.26 34.55 -32.39
CA ASP A 248 -14.80 35.90 -32.58
C ASP A 248 -14.30 36.90 -31.53
N SER A 249 -13.84 36.39 -30.38
CA SER A 249 -13.57 37.20 -29.19
C SER A 249 -12.09 37.16 -28.74
N GLY A 250 -11.22 36.46 -29.46
CA GLY A 250 -9.81 36.29 -29.13
C GLY A 250 -9.60 35.44 -27.86
N LEU A 251 -8.67 35.86 -27.00
CA LEU A 251 -8.38 35.16 -25.76
C LEU A 251 -9.42 35.46 -24.68
N GLN A 252 -10.12 34.44 -24.20
CA GLN A 252 -11.00 34.52 -23.03
C GLN A 252 -10.35 33.85 -21.81
N ILE A 253 -10.31 34.54 -20.66
CA ILE A 253 -9.74 33.99 -19.41
C ILE A 253 -10.88 33.77 -18.42
N ILE A 254 -11.22 32.52 -18.16
CA ILE A 254 -12.34 32.11 -17.30
C ILE A 254 -11.79 31.67 -15.94
N ASP A 255 -12.25 32.30 -14.86
CA ASP A 255 -12.02 31.87 -13.47
C ASP A 255 -12.86 30.61 -13.18
N ILE A 256 -12.15 29.52 -12.94
CA ILE A 256 -12.71 28.18 -12.65
C ILE A 256 -12.45 27.76 -11.20
N SER A 257 -12.06 28.69 -10.32
CA SER A 257 -11.88 28.40 -8.89
C SER A 257 -13.14 27.80 -8.24
N ASN A 258 -14.32 28.12 -8.79
CA ASN A 258 -15.55 27.38 -8.55
C ASN A 258 -16.06 26.76 -9.86
N PRO A 259 -15.77 25.47 -10.13
CA PRO A 259 -16.09 24.83 -11.41
C PRO A 259 -17.60 24.69 -11.66
N THR A 260 -18.45 24.78 -10.63
CA THR A 260 -19.91 24.75 -10.83
C THR A 260 -20.48 26.09 -11.28
N ASN A 261 -19.70 27.17 -11.16
CA ASN A 261 -20.09 28.52 -11.55
C ASN A 261 -18.86 29.30 -12.05
N PRO A 262 -18.30 28.91 -13.21
CA PRO A 262 -17.17 29.61 -13.81
C PRO A 262 -17.57 31.03 -14.21
N THR A 263 -16.61 31.97 -14.17
CA THR A 263 -16.87 33.40 -14.46
C THR A 263 -15.76 34.01 -15.29
N LEU A 264 -16.06 34.96 -16.17
CA LEU A 264 -15.03 35.68 -16.92
C LEU A 264 -14.14 36.49 -15.99
N LYS A 265 -12.84 36.24 -16.05
CA LYS A 265 -11.82 37.00 -15.34
C LYS A 265 -11.35 38.21 -16.13
N GLY A 266 -11.15 38.04 -17.43
CA GLY A 266 -10.70 39.05 -18.38
C GLY A 266 -10.62 38.47 -19.79
N ASN A 267 -10.40 39.32 -20.79
CA ASN A 267 -10.24 38.91 -22.18
C ASN A 267 -9.26 39.83 -22.90
N TYR A 268 -8.68 39.32 -23.98
CA TYR A 268 -7.93 40.11 -24.95
C TYR A 268 -8.44 39.80 -26.35
N ASP A 269 -9.06 40.80 -26.98
CA ASP A 269 -9.48 40.75 -28.37
C ASP A 269 -8.23 40.90 -29.27
N THR A 270 -7.95 39.88 -30.08
CA THR A 270 -6.77 39.82 -30.97
C THR A 270 -6.98 40.54 -32.32
N THR A 271 -8.13 41.18 -32.52
CA THR A 271 -8.63 41.90 -33.72
C THR A 271 -7.64 42.33 -34.83
N SER A 272 -7.73 41.65 -35.98
CA SER A 272 -7.72 42.22 -37.34
C SER A 272 -8.93 41.69 -38.15
N SER A 273 -9.39 42.35 -39.22
CA SER A 273 -10.73 42.17 -39.85
C SER A 273 -11.25 40.74 -40.19
N PHE A 274 -10.45 39.69 -40.08
CA PHE A 274 -10.79 38.26 -40.23
C PHE A 274 -9.91 37.43 -39.27
N HIS A 275 -10.37 37.18 -38.04
CA HIS A 275 -9.65 36.36 -37.05
C HIS A 275 -10.45 35.13 -36.66
N TRP A 276 -9.71 34.07 -36.32
CA TRP A 276 -10.21 32.83 -35.74
C TRP A 276 -9.12 32.32 -34.79
N ALA A 277 -9.20 32.69 -33.51
CA ALA A 277 -8.35 32.09 -32.49
C ALA A 277 -8.68 30.60 -32.37
N TYR A 278 -7.79 29.76 -32.88
CA TYR A 278 -7.99 28.30 -32.97
C TYR A 278 -7.40 27.56 -31.77
N ASP A 279 -6.25 28.02 -31.28
CA ASP A 279 -5.52 27.32 -30.24
C ASP A 279 -4.80 28.30 -29.30
N VAL A 280 -4.58 27.89 -28.06
CA VAL A 280 -3.91 28.67 -27.03
C VAL A 280 -3.02 27.79 -26.16
N GLN A 281 -1.79 28.26 -25.96
CA GLN A 281 -0.92 27.73 -24.91
C GLN A 281 -0.40 28.85 -24.00
N VAL A 282 -0.46 28.61 -22.71
CA VAL A 282 0.03 29.46 -21.63
C VAL A 282 1.34 28.90 -21.11
N VAL A 283 2.38 29.74 -21.15
CA VAL A 283 3.69 29.45 -20.57
C VAL A 283 4.16 30.63 -19.74
N GLY A 284 4.23 30.43 -18.42
CA GLY A 284 4.57 31.49 -17.47
C GLY A 284 3.53 32.59 -17.45
N ASN A 285 3.95 33.82 -17.79
CA ASN A 285 3.09 35.02 -17.77
C ASN A 285 2.50 35.37 -19.14
N TYR A 286 2.61 34.48 -20.13
CA TYR A 286 2.15 34.74 -21.49
C TYR A 286 1.18 33.66 -21.96
N ALA A 287 0.13 34.08 -22.65
CA ALA A 287 -0.72 33.23 -23.48
C ALA A 287 -0.31 33.44 -24.94
N TYR A 288 -0.01 32.36 -25.63
CA TYR A 288 0.37 32.31 -27.04
C TYR A 288 -0.83 31.77 -27.79
N VAL A 289 -1.39 32.57 -28.70
CA VAL A 289 -2.63 32.23 -29.42
C VAL A 289 -2.30 32.08 -30.90
N ALA A 290 -2.71 30.95 -31.48
CA ALA A 290 -2.75 30.76 -32.93
C ALA A 290 -4.03 31.39 -33.47
N ASP A 291 -3.92 32.53 -34.13
CA ASP A 291 -5.04 33.39 -34.49
C ASP A 291 -5.21 33.55 -36.01
N GLY A 292 -5.40 32.44 -36.72
CA GLY A 292 -5.69 32.44 -38.15
C GLY A 292 -4.75 33.35 -38.94
N ASP A 293 -5.32 34.26 -39.74
CA ASP A 293 -4.62 35.26 -40.57
C ASP A 293 -3.74 36.25 -39.77
N SER A 294 -3.97 36.41 -38.47
CA SER A 294 -3.13 37.24 -37.61
C SER A 294 -1.84 36.52 -37.17
N GLY A 295 -1.73 35.21 -37.43
CA GLY A 295 -0.59 34.39 -37.05
C GLY A 295 -0.46 34.19 -35.54
N LEU A 296 0.77 34.23 -35.03
CA LEU A 296 1.08 34.07 -33.61
C LEU A 296 0.85 35.38 -32.85
N GLN A 297 -0.05 35.38 -31.87
CA GLN A 297 -0.26 36.47 -30.93
C GLN A 297 0.30 36.11 -29.55
N ILE A 298 1.09 37.00 -28.94
CA ILE A 298 1.68 36.79 -27.60
C ILE A 298 1.05 37.80 -26.64
N ILE A 299 0.20 37.33 -25.74
CA ILE A 299 -0.55 38.15 -24.79
C ILE A 299 0.07 38.04 -23.39
N ASP A 300 0.45 39.17 -22.78
CA ASP A 300 0.86 39.28 -21.38
C ASP A 300 -0.36 39.15 -20.47
N ILE A 301 -0.39 38.07 -19.70
CA ILE A 301 -1.46 37.69 -18.76
C ILE A 301 -1.02 37.84 -17.30
N SER A 302 0.09 38.54 -17.03
CA SER A 302 0.55 38.81 -15.66
C SER A 302 -0.52 39.50 -14.79
N ASN A 303 -1.43 40.25 -15.42
CA ASN A 303 -2.70 40.64 -14.85
C ASN A 303 -3.87 40.03 -15.67
N PRO A 304 -4.48 38.91 -15.23
CA PRO A 304 -5.51 38.22 -15.99
C PRO A 304 -6.82 39.00 -16.11
N THR A 305 -7.01 40.09 -15.37
CA THR A 305 -8.20 40.96 -15.50
C THR A 305 -8.09 41.96 -16.65
N THR A 306 -6.87 42.30 -17.05
CA THR A 306 -6.57 43.26 -18.12
C THR A 306 -5.36 42.78 -18.91
N PRO A 307 -5.47 41.64 -19.62
CA PRO A 307 -4.39 41.14 -20.46
C PRO A 307 -4.05 42.15 -21.57
N THR A 308 -2.80 42.12 -22.05
CA THR A 308 -2.32 43.06 -23.08
C THR A 308 -1.43 42.37 -24.11
N LEU A 309 -1.46 42.79 -25.38
CA LEU A 309 -0.54 42.26 -26.39
C LEU A 309 0.90 42.63 -26.06
N LYS A 310 1.75 41.59 -25.99
CA LYS A 310 3.19 41.73 -25.80
C LYS A 310 3.93 41.86 -27.12
N GLY A 311 3.55 41.07 -28.12
CA GLY A 311 4.13 41.01 -29.45
C GLY A 311 3.36 40.04 -30.33
N ASN A 312 3.64 40.03 -31.63
CA ASN A 312 3.03 39.13 -32.60
C ASN A 312 4.01 38.78 -33.72
N TYR A 313 3.71 37.71 -34.44
CA TYR A 313 4.40 37.32 -35.66
C TYR A 313 3.40 36.79 -36.68
N ASP A 314 3.34 37.42 -37.86
CA ASP A 314 2.52 36.96 -38.98
C ASP A 314 3.12 35.69 -39.59
N THR A 315 2.48 34.56 -39.35
CA THR A 315 2.83 33.27 -39.93
C THR A 315 2.08 32.98 -41.22
N GLY A 316 1.08 33.78 -41.60
CA GLY A 316 0.06 33.38 -42.57
C GLY A 316 -1.21 32.96 -41.84
N TRP A 317 -1.57 31.68 -41.87
CA TRP A 317 -2.81 31.16 -41.26
C TRP A 317 -2.50 30.08 -40.21
N ALA A 318 -2.43 30.49 -38.95
CA ALA A 318 -2.10 29.63 -37.81
C ALA A 318 -3.33 28.89 -37.26
N TYR A 319 -3.22 27.56 -37.08
CA TYR A 319 -4.25 26.72 -36.45
C TYR A 319 -3.84 26.19 -35.08
N GLY A 320 -2.62 25.66 -34.94
CA GLY A 320 -2.12 25.09 -33.70
C GLY A 320 -0.82 25.76 -33.25
N VAL A 321 -0.61 25.86 -31.94
CA VAL A 321 0.60 26.45 -31.35
C VAL A 321 1.12 25.61 -30.21
N GLN A 322 2.43 25.32 -30.24
CA GLN A 322 3.13 24.82 -29.07
C GLN A 322 4.46 25.52 -28.83
N ILE A 323 4.72 25.84 -27.58
CA ILE A 323 5.86 26.56 -27.06
C ILE A 323 6.76 25.56 -26.34
N VAL A 324 8.00 25.43 -26.82
CA VAL A 324 9.04 24.62 -26.18
C VAL A 324 10.31 25.45 -26.05
N GLY A 325 10.67 25.78 -24.81
CA GLY A 325 11.81 26.63 -24.51
C GLY A 325 11.64 28.04 -25.09
N ASN A 326 12.54 28.44 -26.00
CA ASN A 326 12.55 29.76 -26.63
C ASN A 326 11.87 29.79 -28.01
N TYR A 327 11.18 28.73 -28.40
CA TYR A 327 10.56 28.62 -29.72
C TYR A 327 9.05 28.38 -29.63
N ALA A 328 8.32 29.04 -30.51
CA ALA A 328 6.94 28.73 -30.83
C ALA A 328 6.90 27.92 -32.14
N TYR A 329 6.30 26.74 -32.09
CA TYR A 329 6.06 25.84 -33.21
C TYR A 329 4.61 26.01 -33.61
N ILE A 330 4.38 26.40 -34.86
CA ILE A 330 3.07 26.80 -35.37
C ILE A 330 2.68 25.85 -36.50
N ALA A 331 1.52 25.21 -36.37
CA ALA A 331 0.86 24.54 -37.47
C ALA A 331 0.18 25.60 -38.34
N ASP A 332 0.67 25.75 -39.56
CA ASP A 332 0.26 26.81 -40.48
C ASP A 332 -0.20 26.25 -41.83
N THR A 333 -1.26 26.84 -42.38
CA THR A 333 -1.94 26.31 -43.58
C THR A 333 -1.06 26.30 -44.83
N TYR A 334 -0.23 27.32 -45.01
CA TYR A 334 0.51 27.53 -46.27
C TYR A 334 1.93 26.98 -46.22
N THR A 335 2.46 26.79 -45.01
CA THR A 335 3.86 26.45 -44.79
C THR A 335 4.05 25.13 -44.06
N GLY A 336 3.00 24.52 -43.49
CA GLY A 336 3.10 23.29 -42.72
C GLY A 336 3.53 23.56 -41.28
N LEU A 337 4.84 23.45 -41.00
CA LEU A 337 5.41 23.83 -39.71
C LEU A 337 6.21 25.11 -39.83
N GLN A 338 5.93 26.11 -38.99
CA GLN A 338 6.79 27.27 -38.76
C GLN A 338 7.36 27.29 -37.35
N ILE A 339 8.63 27.69 -37.23
CA ILE A 339 9.35 27.82 -35.97
C ILE A 339 9.72 29.28 -35.79
N ILE A 340 9.21 29.90 -34.73
CA ILE A 340 9.43 31.30 -34.39
C ILE A 340 10.26 31.38 -33.11
N ASP A 341 11.38 32.10 -33.15
CA ASP A 341 12.19 32.44 -31.98
C ASP A 341 11.47 33.53 -31.17
N ILE A 342 11.06 33.17 -29.96
CA ILE A 342 10.33 34.01 -29.01
C ILE A 342 11.19 34.39 -27.80
N SER A 343 12.53 34.24 -27.89
CA SER A 343 13.46 34.67 -26.83
C SER A 343 13.29 36.14 -26.45
N ASN A 344 12.83 36.97 -27.40
CA ASN A 344 12.27 38.29 -27.13
C ASN A 344 10.77 38.31 -27.52
N PRO A 345 9.84 38.14 -26.56
CA PRO A 345 8.40 38.07 -26.87
C PRO A 345 7.80 39.40 -27.36
N THR A 346 8.54 40.51 -27.28
CA THR A 346 8.09 41.80 -27.85
C THR A 346 8.38 41.93 -29.35
N ASN A 347 9.32 41.13 -29.86
CA ASN A 347 9.71 41.13 -31.26
C ASN A 347 10.14 39.70 -31.65
N PRO A 348 9.18 38.76 -31.72
CA PRO A 348 9.44 37.41 -32.19
C PRO A 348 10.01 37.41 -33.62
N THR A 349 10.84 36.43 -33.95
CA THR A 349 11.51 36.37 -35.26
C THR A 349 11.47 34.97 -35.86
N PHE A 350 11.37 34.89 -37.18
CA PHE A 350 11.44 33.62 -37.90
C PHE A 350 12.74 32.84 -37.60
N LYS A 351 12.61 31.53 -37.33
CA LYS A 351 13.75 30.64 -37.15
C LYS A 351 13.94 29.66 -38.30
N GLY A 352 12.86 29.04 -38.77
CA GLY A 352 12.86 28.03 -39.83
C GLY A 352 11.46 27.48 -40.07
N ASN A 353 11.29 26.70 -41.13
CA ASN A 353 10.00 26.09 -41.47
C ASN A 353 10.20 24.76 -42.21
N TYR A 354 9.16 23.94 -42.25
CA TYR A 354 9.09 22.74 -43.08
C TYR A 354 7.79 22.70 -43.86
N TYR A 355 7.90 22.78 -45.18
CA TYR A 355 6.77 22.67 -46.12
C TYR A 355 6.26 21.23 -46.17
N THR A 356 5.03 21.02 -45.69
CA THR A 356 4.30 19.77 -45.89
C THR A 356 4.09 19.56 -47.40
N SER A 357 4.18 18.32 -47.88
CA SER A 357 4.28 17.97 -49.31
C SER A 357 3.02 18.24 -50.14
N GLU A 358 1.97 18.78 -49.53
CA GLU A 358 0.70 19.10 -50.16
C GLU A 358 0.31 20.52 -49.73
N ALA A 359 -0.29 21.32 -50.63
CA ALA A 359 -0.79 22.66 -50.32
C ALA A 359 -2.06 22.57 -49.46
N VAL A 360 -1.91 22.00 -48.27
CA VAL A 360 -2.95 21.42 -47.45
C VAL A 360 -2.74 21.88 -46.01
N PRO A 361 -3.81 22.29 -45.31
CA PRO A 361 -3.70 22.82 -43.95
C PRO A 361 -3.04 21.85 -42.97
N ALA A 362 -2.13 22.39 -42.16
CA ALA A 362 -1.69 21.79 -40.91
C ALA A 362 -2.58 22.32 -39.78
N TYR A 363 -3.20 21.43 -39.01
CA TYR A 363 -4.21 21.77 -38.02
C TYR A 363 -3.66 21.79 -36.59
N ASP A 364 -2.72 20.90 -36.28
CA ASP A 364 -2.20 20.77 -34.92
C ASP A 364 -0.71 20.37 -34.94
N VAL A 365 -0.01 20.73 -33.87
CA VAL A 365 1.41 20.47 -33.65
C VAL A 365 1.69 20.09 -32.20
N GLN A 366 2.38 18.97 -32.02
CA GLN A 366 3.03 18.65 -30.75
C GLN A 366 4.50 18.32 -30.94
N VAL A 367 5.34 18.80 -30.05
CA VAL A 367 6.79 18.68 -30.03
C VAL A 367 7.16 17.81 -28.82
N VAL A 368 7.82 16.69 -29.10
CA VAL A 368 8.35 15.79 -28.09
C VAL A 368 9.81 15.48 -28.43
N GLY A 369 10.72 15.90 -27.56
CA GLY A 369 12.15 15.76 -27.79
C GLY A 369 12.62 16.52 -29.03
N ASN A 370 13.17 15.81 -30.00
CA ASN A 370 13.70 16.38 -31.24
C ASN A 370 12.72 16.32 -32.42
N TYR A 371 11.46 15.97 -32.18
CA TYR A 371 10.46 15.82 -33.24
C TYR A 371 9.27 16.73 -33.01
N ALA A 372 8.79 17.33 -34.11
CA ALA A 372 7.48 17.97 -34.21
C ALA A 372 6.54 17.04 -34.98
N TYR A 373 5.43 16.68 -34.36
CA TYR A 373 4.36 15.83 -34.87
C TYR A 373 3.25 16.75 -35.35
N ILE A 374 3.08 16.80 -36.67
CA ILE A 374 2.17 17.72 -37.35
C ILE A 374 1.00 16.93 -37.91
N ILE A 375 -0.21 17.37 -37.60
CA ILE A 375 -1.41 16.86 -38.24
C ILE A 375 -1.72 17.69 -39.46
N THR A 376 -1.76 17.02 -40.60
CA THR A 376 -2.18 17.56 -41.89
C THR A 376 -3.42 16.82 -42.34
N ARG A 377 -4.14 17.36 -43.33
CA ARG A 377 -5.28 16.67 -43.93
C ARG A 377 -4.97 15.26 -44.48
N SER A 378 -3.74 15.01 -44.95
CA SER A 378 -3.33 13.68 -45.43
C SER A 378 -2.84 12.75 -44.32
N GLY A 379 -2.53 13.29 -43.14
CA GLY A 379 -2.26 12.55 -41.92
C GLY A 379 -1.12 13.09 -41.07
N LEU A 380 -0.50 12.19 -40.29
CA LEU A 380 0.54 12.52 -39.32
C LEU A 380 1.90 12.63 -40.01
N GLN A 381 2.56 13.79 -39.89
CA GLN A 381 3.95 13.99 -40.31
C GLN A 381 4.86 14.17 -39.09
N ILE A 382 6.00 13.49 -39.09
CA ILE A 382 7.00 13.52 -38.01
C ILE A 382 8.23 14.24 -38.55
N ILE A 383 8.44 15.47 -38.09
CA ILE A 383 9.49 16.38 -38.55
C ILE A 383 10.63 16.39 -37.53
N ASP A 384 11.85 16.05 -37.95
CA ASP A 384 13.07 16.25 -37.17
C ASP A 384 13.39 17.75 -37.08
N ILE A 385 13.37 18.27 -35.86
CA ILE A 385 13.64 19.67 -35.52
C ILE A 385 14.95 19.83 -34.74
N SER A 386 15.83 18.83 -34.74
CA SER A 386 17.16 18.91 -34.13
C SER A 386 17.99 20.09 -34.67
N ASN A 387 17.74 20.48 -35.92
CA ASN A 387 18.14 21.77 -36.47
C ASN A 387 16.89 22.64 -36.77
N PRO A 388 16.48 23.55 -35.86
CA PRO A 388 15.27 24.35 -36.05
C PRO A 388 15.36 25.38 -37.19
N THR A 389 16.55 25.62 -37.75
CA THR A 389 16.72 26.49 -38.93
C THR A 389 16.47 25.77 -40.25
N ASN A 390 16.50 24.44 -40.24
CA ASN A 390 16.25 23.61 -41.42
C ASN A 390 15.67 22.25 -40.97
N PRO A 391 14.40 22.23 -40.53
CA PRO A 391 13.73 21.01 -40.14
C PRO A 391 13.54 20.07 -41.33
N THR A 392 13.48 18.77 -41.08
CA THR A 392 13.39 17.75 -42.14
C THR A 392 12.39 16.65 -41.79
N LEU A 393 11.64 16.14 -42.77
CA LEU A 393 10.75 15.00 -42.55
C LEU A 393 11.53 13.74 -42.16
N ASN A 394 11.16 13.15 -41.03
CA ASN A 394 11.69 11.87 -40.56
C ASN A 394 10.79 10.70 -40.99
N GLY A 395 9.47 10.85 -40.88
CA GLY A 395 8.48 9.84 -41.28
C GLY A 395 7.07 10.40 -41.37
N ASN A 396 6.13 9.66 -41.96
CA ASN A 396 4.71 10.03 -42.03
C ASN A 396 3.80 8.80 -41.98
N TYR A 397 2.56 9.01 -41.53
CA TYR A 397 1.47 8.05 -41.63
C TYR A 397 0.28 8.71 -42.34
N ASN A 398 -0.09 8.21 -43.52
CA ASN A 398 -1.17 8.78 -44.33
C ASN A 398 -2.49 8.05 -44.12
N TYR A 399 -3.57 8.80 -43.85
CA TYR A 399 -4.91 8.24 -43.65
C TYR A 399 -5.75 8.16 -44.95
N GLY A 400 -5.28 8.79 -46.04
CA GLY A 400 -6.01 8.87 -47.31
C GLY A 400 -6.55 10.28 -47.58
N SER A 401 -7.80 10.39 -48.05
CA SER A 401 -8.47 11.68 -48.34
C SER A 401 -9.23 12.29 -47.15
N ASP A 402 -9.11 11.68 -45.97
CA ASP A 402 -9.95 11.95 -44.81
C ASP A 402 -9.20 12.83 -43.81
N ASP A 403 -9.90 13.80 -43.21
CA ASP A 403 -9.29 14.86 -42.41
C ASP A 403 -8.94 14.39 -40.98
N ALA A 404 -7.77 14.81 -40.48
CA ALA A 404 -7.37 14.71 -39.07
C ALA A 404 -7.18 16.13 -38.50
N TYR A 405 -7.43 16.30 -37.20
CA TYR A 405 -7.53 17.63 -36.59
C TYR A 405 -6.63 17.85 -35.37
N GLY A 406 -6.43 16.83 -34.53
CA GLY A 406 -5.66 16.95 -33.28
C GLY A 406 -4.76 15.76 -33.01
N VAL A 407 -3.67 15.96 -32.26
CA VAL A 407 -2.73 14.91 -31.87
C VAL A 407 -2.24 15.06 -30.44
N GLN A 408 -2.10 13.92 -29.76
CA GLN A 408 -1.27 13.84 -28.57
C GLN A 408 -0.32 12.65 -28.62
N ILE A 409 0.93 12.87 -28.22
CA ILE A 409 2.04 11.95 -28.19
C ILE A 409 2.28 11.55 -26.74
N VAL A 410 2.09 10.26 -26.45
CA VAL A 410 2.36 9.69 -25.12
C VAL A 410 3.18 8.40 -25.28
N GLY A 411 4.41 8.44 -24.77
CA GLY A 411 5.34 7.32 -24.88
C GLY A 411 5.66 7.00 -26.35
N ASN A 412 5.30 5.78 -26.77
CA ASN A 412 5.57 5.27 -28.12
C ASN A 412 4.37 5.40 -29.07
N TYR A 413 3.32 6.14 -28.69
CA TYR A 413 2.09 6.25 -29.48
C TYR A 413 1.76 7.71 -29.78
N ALA A 414 1.28 7.94 -31.01
CA ALA A 414 0.57 9.15 -31.39
C ALA A 414 -0.93 8.82 -31.44
N TYR A 415 -1.71 9.52 -30.63
CA TYR A 415 -3.16 9.45 -30.58
C TYR A 415 -3.71 10.59 -31.42
N VAL A 416 -4.42 10.27 -32.49
CA VAL A 416 -4.84 11.24 -33.50
C VAL A 416 -6.36 11.28 -33.57
N ALA A 417 -6.91 12.49 -33.43
CA ALA A 417 -8.31 12.79 -33.66
C ALA A 417 -8.57 12.90 -35.17
N HIS A 418 -9.32 11.95 -35.71
CA HIS A 418 -9.57 11.79 -37.15
C HIS A 418 -11.08 11.75 -37.46
N LEU A 419 -11.44 11.98 -38.73
CA LEU A 419 -12.81 11.88 -39.24
C LEU A 419 -13.50 10.55 -38.87
N LEU A 420 -12.73 9.46 -38.83
CA LEU A 420 -13.19 8.11 -38.46
C LEU A 420 -13.01 7.80 -36.96
N GLY A 421 -12.82 8.82 -36.12
CA GLY A 421 -12.61 8.72 -34.68
C GLY A 421 -11.15 8.67 -34.25
N LEU A 422 -10.87 8.04 -33.10
CA LEU A 422 -9.53 7.94 -32.53
C LEU A 422 -8.67 6.95 -33.31
N GLN A 423 -7.50 7.40 -33.78
CA GLN A 423 -6.47 6.55 -34.38
C GLN A 423 -5.25 6.46 -33.46
N ILE A 424 -4.76 5.26 -33.18
CA ILE A 424 -3.57 5.04 -32.35
C ILE A 424 -2.43 4.58 -33.25
N ILE A 425 -1.43 5.42 -33.44
CA ILE A 425 -0.28 5.17 -34.31
C ILE A 425 0.93 4.81 -33.46
N ASP A 426 1.52 3.65 -33.71
CA ASP A 426 2.81 3.25 -33.15
C ASP A 426 3.93 4.05 -33.82
N ILE A 427 4.61 4.86 -33.01
CA ILE A 427 5.73 5.72 -33.41
C ILE A 427 7.05 5.28 -32.76
N SER A 428 7.12 4.05 -32.24
CA SER A 428 8.37 3.48 -31.70
C SER A 428 9.52 3.49 -32.72
N ASN A 429 9.17 3.44 -34.01
CA ASN A 429 10.05 3.83 -35.11
C ASN A 429 9.49 5.08 -35.82
N PRO A 430 9.93 6.30 -35.45
CA PRO A 430 9.37 7.53 -35.98
C PRO A 430 9.65 7.74 -37.48
N SER A 431 10.54 6.95 -38.09
CA SER A 431 10.79 7.01 -39.54
C SER A 431 9.78 6.17 -40.35
N ASN A 432 9.07 5.27 -39.69
CA ASN A 432 8.07 4.39 -40.30
C ASN A 432 6.94 4.10 -39.31
N PRO A 433 6.11 5.11 -39.00
CA PRO A 433 4.97 4.95 -38.10
C PRO A 433 3.91 3.97 -38.67
N THR A 434 3.18 3.27 -37.81
CA THR A 434 2.17 2.27 -38.22
C THR A 434 0.91 2.32 -37.36
N LEU A 435 -0.28 2.12 -37.94
CA LEU A 435 -1.53 2.01 -37.18
C LEU A 435 -1.50 0.80 -36.24
N LYS A 436 -1.76 1.05 -34.96
CA LYS A 436 -1.83 0.04 -33.90
C LYS A 436 -3.26 -0.42 -33.62
N GLY A 437 -4.20 0.52 -33.66
CA GLY A 437 -5.64 0.29 -33.46
C GLY A 437 -6.41 1.60 -33.59
N ASN A 438 -7.74 1.50 -33.59
CA ASN A 438 -8.63 2.64 -33.74
C ASN A 438 -9.94 2.44 -32.96
N TYR A 439 -10.64 3.53 -32.69
CA TYR A 439 -11.99 3.52 -32.14
C TYR A 439 -12.85 4.54 -32.90
N ASP A 440 -14.00 4.10 -33.41
CA ASP A 440 -14.90 4.96 -34.20
C ASP A 440 -15.79 5.78 -33.26
N THR A 441 -15.50 7.08 -33.18
CA THR A 441 -16.25 8.07 -32.39
C THR A 441 -17.16 8.93 -33.27
N TYR A 442 -17.30 8.61 -34.57
CA TYR A 442 -17.95 9.46 -35.56
C TYR A 442 -17.45 10.92 -35.53
N PHE A 443 -16.29 11.17 -36.16
CA PHE A 443 -15.66 12.50 -36.32
C PHE A 443 -15.06 13.09 -35.03
N ALA A 444 -13.75 12.95 -34.84
CA ALA A 444 -13.01 13.54 -33.72
C ALA A 444 -12.25 14.82 -34.09
N TYR A 445 -12.20 15.81 -33.19
CA TYR A 445 -11.46 17.06 -33.37
C TYR A 445 -10.21 17.16 -32.49
N GLY A 446 -10.33 16.85 -31.20
CA GLY A 446 -9.27 16.95 -30.21
C GLY A 446 -9.16 15.67 -29.38
N VAL A 447 -7.98 15.46 -28.80
CA VAL A 447 -7.69 14.27 -27.99
C VAL A 447 -6.72 14.60 -26.87
N GLU A 448 -7.02 14.09 -25.68
CA GLU A 448 -6.09 14.09 -24.57
C GLU A 448 -6.07 12.74 -23.86
N ILE A 449 -4.89 12.32 -23.44
CA ILE A 449 -4.56 11.04 -22.85
C ILE A 449 -4.18 11.26 -21.39
N VAL A 450 -4.97 10.68 -20.49
CA VAL A 450 -4.67 10.65 -19.05
C VAL A 450 -4.69 9.21 -18.56
N GLY A 451 -3.52 8.70 -18.22
CA GLY A 451 -3.35 7.30 -17.79
C GLY A 451 -3.71 6.32 -18.90
N ASN A 452 -4.73 5.48 -18.65
CA ASN A 452 -5.20 4.47 -19.60
C ASN A 452 -6.40 4.93 -20.43
N TYR A 453 -6.75 6.21 -20.39
CA TYR A 453 -7.94 6.73 -21.06
C TYR A 453 -7.59 7.83 -22.06
N ALA A 454 -8.22 7.76 -23.23
CA ALA A 454 -8.26 8.83 -24.21
C ALA A 454 -9.60 9.57 -24.09
N TYR A 455 -9.53 10.88 -23.90
CA TYR A 455 -10.63 11.84 -23.85
C TYR A 455 -10.69 12.48 -25.22
N VAL A 456 -11.74 12.19 -25.98
CA VAL A 456 -11.86 12.56 -27.40
C VAL A 456 -13.07 13.46 -27.57
N SER A 457 -12.84 14.67 -28.08
CA SER A 457 -13.90 15.59 -28.50
C SER A 457 -14.39 15.20 -29.89
N ASN A 458 -15.71 15.13 -30.10
CA ASN A 458 -16.31 14.68 -31.36
C ASN A 458 -17.50 15.57 -31.84
N SER A 459 -18.03 15.26 -33.03
CA SER A 459 -19.07 16.05 -33.73
C SER A 459 -20.41 15.30 -33.81
N LEU A 460 -21.54 16.03 -33.90
CA LEU A 460 -22.89 15.50 -34.16
C LEU A 460 -23.34 14.36 -33.22
N ASN A 461 -23.88 14.72 -32.05
CA ASN A 461 -24.46 13.84 -31.01
C ASN A 461 -23.47 13.14 -30.05
N GLY A 462 -22.20 13.51 -30.05
CA GLY A 462 -21.27 13.24 -28.95
C GLY A 462 -20.55 14.53 -28.58
N GLY A 463 -20.43 14.83 -27.30
CA GLY A 463 -19.62 15.95 -26.81
C GLY A 463 -18.22 15.43 -26.50
N LEU A 464 -18.11 14.61 -25.46
CA LEU A 464 -16.85 14.03 -25.01
C LEU A 464 -16.98 12.51 -24.89
N GLU A 465 -16.06 11.76 -25.48
CA GLU A 465 -15.96 10.31 -25.30
C GLU A 465 -14.69 9.93 -24.54
N ILE A 466 -14.82 8.99 -23.61
CA ILE A 466 -13.71 8.44 -22.82
C ILE A 466 -13.49 7.00 -23.26
N ILE A 467 -12.34 6.75 -23.87
CA ILE A 467 -11.98 5.49 -24.49
C ILE A 467 -10.85 4.86 -23.68
N ASP A 468 -11.05 3.64 -23.19
CA ASP A 468 -10.00 2.82 -22.59
C ASP A 468 -9.03 2.33 -23.67
N ILE A 469 -7.79 2.78 -23.54
CA ILE A 469 -6.67 2.48 -24.42
C ILE A 469 -5.64 1.56 -23.76
N SER A 470 -5.96 0.94 -22.62
CA SER A 470 -5.09 -0.05 -21.97
C SER A 470 -4.72 -1.21 -22.89
N ASN A 471 -5.59 -1.54 -23.84
CA ASN A 471 -5.27 -2.34 -25.01
C ASN A 471 -5.33 -1.47 -26.29
N PRO A 472 -4.20 -0.91 -26.77
CA PRO A 472 -4.19 -0.01 -27.92
C PRO A 472 -4.55 -0.69 -29.25
N THR A 473 -4.61 -2.03 -29.31
CA THR A 473 -5.07 -2.76 -30.50
C THR A 473 -6.59 -2.91 -30.57
N ASN A 474 -7.28 -2.75 -29.45
CA ASN A 474 -8.73 -2.85 -29.36
C ASN A 474 -9.26 -1.90 -28.28
N PRO A 475 -9.24 -0.58 -28.54
CA PRO A 475 -9.75 0.40 -27.59
C PRO A 475 -11.26 0.25 -27.40
N THR A 476 -11.78 0.60 -26.23
CA THR A 476 -13.21 0.44 -25.91
C THR A 476 -13.78 1.68 -25.24
N LEU A 477 -15.00 2.09 -25.59
CA LEU A 477 -15.68 3.21 -24.93
C LEU A 477 -16.02 2.85 -23.48
N LYS A 478 -15.75 3.80 -22.56
CA LYS A 478 -16.04 3.69 -21.12
C LYS A 478 -17.01 4.72 -20.61
N GLY A 479 -17.08 5.88 -21.23
CA GLY A 479 -18.02 6.91 -20.85
C GLY A 479 -18.20 7.90 -21.98
N ASN A 480 -19.37 8.53 -22.04
CA ASN A 480 -19.60 9.65 -22.91
C ASN A 480 -20.42 10.75 -22.23
N TYR A 481 -20.16 11.98 -22.65
CA TYR A 481 -21.01 13.13 -22.40
C TYR A 481 -21.66 13.52 -23.73
N ASP A 482 -22.96 13.30 -23.84
CA ASP A 482 -23.76 13.79 -24.96
C ASP A 482 -24.44 15.09 -24.54
N THR A 483 -24.25 16.10 -25.38
CA THR A 483 -24.71 17.46 -25.18
C THR A 483 -26.02 17.75 -25.87
N SER A 484 -26.58 16.82 -26.66
CA SER A 484 -27.85 16.95 -27.41
C SER A 484 -27.94 18.19 -28.34
N GLY A 485 -26.81 18.89 -28.53
CA GLY A 485 -26.71 20.18 -29.21
C GLY A 485 -26.26 20.04 -30.66
N GLN A 486 -26.58 21.05 -31.47
CA GLN A 486 -26.19 21.13 -32.89
C GLN A 486 -24.73 21.61 -33.09
N HIS A 487 -23.95 21.77 -32.03
CA HIS A 487 -22.61 22.37 -32.08
C HIS A 487 -21.52 21.34 -31.75
N ASN A 488 -20.37 21.50 -32.41
CA ASN A 488 -19.22 20.60 -32.30
C ASN A 488 -18.36 20.95 -31.08
N THR A 489 -17.64 19.93 -30.58
CA THR A 489 -16.54 20.12 -29.63
C THR A 489 -15.21 20.11 -30.37
N TYR A 490 -14.33 21.06 -30.09
CA TYR A 490 -13.10 21.23 -30.85
C TYR A 490 -11.87 20.77 -30.08
N ASP A 491 -11.86 20.97 -28.76
CA ASP A 491 -10.69 20.66 -27.93
C ASP A 491 -11.09 20.24 -26.52
N VAL A 492 -10.21 19.50 -25.84
CA VAL A 492 -10.40 18.99 -24.49
C VAL A 492 -9.10 19.01 -23.70
N GLN A 493 -9.18 19.45 -22.45
CA GLN A 493 -8.13 19.26 -21.47
C GLN A 493 -8.68 18.74 -20.12
N VAL A 494 -7.96 17.86 -19.45
CA VAL A 494 -8.34 17.11 -18.26
C VAL A 494 -7.38 17.51 -17.15
N VAL A 495 -7.93 18.18 -16.13
CA VAL A 495 -7.17 18.63 -14.97
C VAL A 495 -7.89 18.17 -13.70
N GLY A 496 -7.23 17.25 -12.98
CA GLY A 496 -7.79 16.67 -11.76
C GLY A 496 -9.03 15.84 -12.06
N ASN A 497 -10.18 16.23 -11.50
CA ASN A 497 -11.45 15.52 -11.63
C ASN A 497 -12.29 15.96 -12.83
N TYR A 498 -11.83 16.94 -13.60
CA TYR A 498 -12.66 17.61 -14.60
C TYR A 498 -12.02 17.59 -15.98
N ALA A 499 -12.86 17.36 -16.99
CA ALA A 499 -12.56 17.64 -18.39
C ALA A 499 -13.15 19.00 -18.76
N TYR A 500 -12.34 19.86 -19.35
CA TYR A 500 -12.64 21.20 -19.82
C TYR A 500 -12.70 21.13 -21.34
N VAL A 501 -13.87 21.40 -21.92
CA VAL A 501 -14.13 21.17 -23.34
C VAL A 501 -14.49 22.50 -24.00
N ALA A 502 -13.80 22.81 -25.10
CA ALA A 502 -14.12 23.92 -26.00
C ALA A 502 -15.30 23.50 -26.90
N TYR A 503 -16.48 24.07 -26.64
CA TYR A 503 -17.77 23.63 -27.18
C TYR A 503 -18.31 24.62 -28.21
N GLY A 504 -17.49 25.08 -29.16
CA GLY A 504 -17.94 25.97 -30.24
C GLY A 504 -18.77 27.16 -29.71
N LEU A 505 -20.01 27.30 -30.20
CA LEU A 505 -20.92 28.38 -29.84
C LEU A 505 -21.44 28.38 -28.41
N ASP A 506 -21.24 27.31 -27.62
CA ASP A 506 -21.69 27.29 -26.22
C ASP A 506 -20.52 27.44 -25.22
N GLY A 507 -19.36 27.89 -25.73
CA GLY A 507 -18.17 28.25 -24.95
C GLY A 507 -17.50 27.08 -24.23
N LEU A 508 -17.14 27.28 -22.96
CA LEU A 508 -16.46 26.30 -22.12
C LEU A 508 -17.47 25.41 -21.39
N LYS A 509 -17.31 24.08 -21.50
CA LYS A 509 -18.01 23.10 -20.65
C LYS A 509 -17.03 22.42 -19.69
N ILE A 510 -17.47 22.22 -18.44
CA ILE A 510 -16.70 21.51 -17.39
C ILE A 510 -17.47 20.25 -17.03
N ILE A 511 -16.87 19.09 -17.29
CA ILE A 511 -17.49 17.77 -17.17
C ILE A 511 -16.79 16.98 -16.05
N ASP A 512 -17.55 16.34 -15.17
CA ASP A 512 -17.01 15.47 -14.14
C ASP A 512 -16.51 14.16 -14.76
N VAL A 513 -15.21 13.91 -14.64
CA VAL A 513 -14.53 12.70 -15.09
C VAL A 513 -13.79 12.01 -13.95
N SER A 514 -14.16 12.32 -12.69
CA SER A 514 -13.51 11.82 -11.48
C SER A 514 -13.46 10.30 -11.40
N GLU A 515 -14.41 9.59 -12.01
CA GLU A 515 -14.42 8.12 -12.11
C GLU A 515 -13.22 7.59 -12.92
N PHE A 516 -12.74 8.35 -13.90
CA PHE A 516 -11.70 7.95 -14.86
C PHE A 516 -10.32 8.53 -14.53
N THR A 517 -10.29 9.65 -13.79
CA THR A 517 -9.05 10.31 -13.38
C THR A 517 -8.57 9.90 -11.98
N ASN A 518 -9.41 9.26 -11.16
CA ASN A 518 -9.04 8.72 -9.84
C ASN A 518 -8.67 7.23 -9.86
N ALA A 519 -7.84 6.78 -10.82
CA ALA A 519 -7.27 5.44 -10.76
C ALA A 519 -6.38 5.33 -9.51
N GLN A 520 -6.83 4.60 -8.50
CA GLN A 520 -6.11 4.49 -7.24
C GLN A 520 -4.73 3.89 -7.43
N THR A 521 -3.68 4.52 -6.92
CA THR A 521 -2.35 3.93 -6.97
C THR A 521 -2.10 3.12 -5.72
N VAL A 522 -1.78 1.84 -5.85
CA VAL A 522 -1.46 0.96 -4.72
C VAL A 522 0.05 0.78 -4.62
N THR A 523 0.58 1.07 -3.44
CA THR A 523 1.99 0.85 -3.07
C THR A 523 2.07 -0.28 -2.05
N LEU A 524 3.22 -0.94 -2.02
CA LEU A 524 3.50 -2.05 -1.10
C LEU A 524 4.76 -1.73 -0.31
N SER A 525 4.70 -1.99 0.99
CA SER A 525 5.84 -1.88 1.90
C SER A 525 5.81 -3.02 2.90
N ILE A 526 6.94 -3.25 3.57
CA ILE A 526 7.06 -4.27 4.61
C ILE A 526 7.70 -3.65 5.86
N SER A 527 7.18 -4.00 7.04
CA SER A 527 7.81 -3.66 8.31
C SER A 527 7.43 -4.69 9.39
N PRO A 528 8.40 -5.24 10.12
CA PRO A 528 9.85 -5.14 9.91
C PRO A 528 10.30 -5.81 8.60
N SER A 529 11.50 -5.51 8.10
CA SER A 529 12.05 -6.14 6.89
C SER A 529 12.64 -7.54 7.14
N SER A 530 12.87 -7.90 8.40
CA SER A 530 13.36 -9.21 8.81
C SER A 530 12.80 -9.61 10.18
N VAL A 531 12.52 -10.89 10.38
CA VAL A 531 12.12 -11.51 11.66
C VAL A 531 12.87 -12.82 11.86
N THR A 532 13.01 -13.27 13.10
CA THR A 532 13.50 -14.61 13.41
C THR A 532 12.40 -15.64 13.23
N GLU A 533 12.78 -16.86 12.88
CA GLU A 533 11.89 -18.01 12.68
C GLU A 533 11.13 -18.39 13.96
N ASP A 534 11.82 -18.53 15.08
CA ASP A 534 11.20 -18.79 16.39
C ASP A 534 10.76 -17.51 17.13
N GLY A 535 10.75 -16.38 16.42
CA GLY A 535 10.38 -15.08 16.97
C GLY A 535 8.88 -14.94 17.24
N THR A 536 8.52 -14.00 18.12
CA THR A 536 7.10 -13.60 18.29
C THR A 536 6.66 -12.50 17.31
N SER A 537 7.50 -12.16 16.31
CA SER A 537 7.29 -11.03 15.41
C SER A 537 7.03 -11.52 13.99
N ASN A 538 6.08 -10.89 13.31
CA ASN A 538 5.64 -11.31 11.98
C ASN A 538 6.12 -10.29 10.93
N LEU A 539 6.34 -10.76 9.70
CA LEU A 539 6.53 -9.87 8.57
C LEU A 539 5.16 -9.32 8.14
N VAL A 540 4.99 -8.00 8.23
CA VAL A 540 3.73 -7.33 7.88
C VAL A 540 3.89 -6.54 6.59
N TYR A 541 3.31 -7.07 5.52
CA TYR A 541 3.19 -6.39 4.25
C TYR A 541 1.99 -5.45 4.28
N THR A 542 2.26 -4.15 4.18
CA THR A 542 1.23 -3.11 4.19
C THR A 542 1.05 -2.55 2.79
N PHE A 543 -0.15 -2.77 2.26
CA PHE A 543 -0.64 -2.20 1.01
C PHE A 543 -1.26 -0.86 1.33
N THR A 544 -0.86 0.20 0.62
CA THR A 544 -1.37 1.56 0.80
C THR A 544 -1.89 2.09 -0.52
N ARG A 545 -3.11 2.61 -0.54
CA ARG A 545 -3.72 3.19 -1.74
C ARG A 545 -3.84 4.72 -1.64
N THR A 546 -3.78 5.40 -2.79
CA THR A 546 -4.22 6.80 -2.93
C THR A 546 -5.70 6.89 -3.28
N GLY A 547 -6.31 8.06 -3.10
CA GLY A 547 -7.72 8.31 -3.41
C GLY A 547 -8.70 7.90 -2.30
N VAL A 548 -9.99 7.93 -2.62
CA VAL A 548 -11.09 7.51 -1.73
C VAL A 548 -11.89 6.43 -2.42
N THR A 549 -12.14 5.30 -1.75
CA THR A 549 -13.13 4.33 -2.21
C THR A 549 -14.37 4.38 -1.34
N THR A 550 -15.52 4.41 -1.99
CA THR A 550 -16.83 4.16 -1.36
C THR A 550 -17.10 2.66 -1.22
N ASN A 551 -16.50 1.83 -2.07
CA ASN A 551 -16.60 0.36 -2.05
C ASN A 551 -15.28 -0.32 -1.64
N ALA A 552 -15.33 -1.61 -1.33
CA ALA A 552 -14.12 -2.39 -1.07
C ALA A 552 -13.29 -2.53 -2.36
N LEU A 553 -11.96 -2.48 -2.25
CA LEU A 553 -11.04 -2.71 -3.38
C LEU A 553 -10.23 -3.98 -3.12
N THR A 554 -10.25 -4.93 -4.06
CA THR A 554 -9.40 -6.12 -4.00
C THR A 554 -8.17 -5.94 -4.90
N VAL A 555 -7.00 -6.11 -4.31
CA VAL A 555 -5.69 -6.00 -4.97
C VAL A 555 -5.05 -7.37 -5.07
N ASN A 556 -4.43 -7.63 -6.22
CA ASN A 556 -3.75 -8.88 -6.52
C ASN A 556 -2.25 -8.73 -6.25
N TYR A 557 -1.61 -9.80 -5.79
CA TYR A 557 -0.16 -9.88 -5.70
C TYR A 557 0.31 -11.27 -6.12
N THR A 558 1.61 -11.43 -6.33
CA THR A 558 2.25 -12.74 -6.46
C THR A 558 3.15 -12.99 -5.26
N LEU A 559 3.32 -14.27 -4.93
CA LEU A 559 4.18 -14.73 -3.84
C LEU A 559 5.39 -15.46 -4.46
N GLY A 560 6.58 -15.12 -4.00
CA GLY A 560 7.84 -15.80 -4.35
C GLY A 560 8.81 -15.74 -3.18
N GLY A 561 10.10 -15.90 -3.47
CA GLY A 561 11.15 -16.01 -2.46
C GLY A 561 11.68 -17.44 -2.35
N THR A 562 12.51 -17.69 -1.35
CA THR A 562 13.09 -19.02 -1.08
C THR A 562 12.28 -19.82 -0.08
N ALA A 563 11.54 -19.15 0.82
CA ALA A 563 10.69 -19.79 1.81
C ALA A 563 9.41 -20.37 1.19
N THR A 564 8.98 -21.52 1.70
CA THR A 564 7.87 -22.36 1.25
C THR A 564 6.65 -22.17 2.15
N LEU A 565 5.54 -21.72 1.57
CA LEU A 565 4.27 -21.56 2.29
C LEU A 565 3.76 -22.88 2.88
N ASN A 566 3.37 -22.85 4.15
CA ASN A 566 2.94 -23.96 5.02
C ASN A 566 4.05 -24.96 5.41
N THR A 567 5.31 -24.70 5.04
CA THR A 567 6.47 -25.35 5.66
C THR A 567 7.16 -24.31 6.53
N ASP A 568 7.68 -23.26 5.92
CA ASP A 568 8.56 -22.28 6.59
C ASP A 568 7.77 -21.07 7.14
N TYR A 569 6.56 -20.83 6.64
CA TYR A 569 5.65 -19.80 7.18
C TYR A 569 4.18 -20.08 6.85
N THR A 570 3.29 -19.45 7.62
CA THR A 570 1.87 -19.29 7.29
C THR A 570 1.54 -17.83 6.96
N ARG A 571 0.37 -17.59 6.36
CA ARG A 571 -0.04 -16.26 5.90
C ARG A 571 -1.52 -15.99 6.19
N THR A 572 -1.86 -14.75 6.45
CA THR A 572 -3.27 -14.31 6.47
C THR A 572 -3.91 -14.35 5.09
N GLY A 573 -5.00 -15.10 4.95
CA GLY A 573 -5.74 -15.23 3.69
C GLY A 573 -5.22 -16.36 2.80
N THR A 574 -6.11 -16.97 2.03
CA THR A 574 -5.82 -18.18 1.23
C THR A 574 -5.56 -17.89 -0.25
N ASN A 575 -5.97 -16.72 -0.74
CA ASN A 575 -5.78 -16.30 -2.12
C ASN A 575 -4.66 -15.26 -2.19
N ASN A 576 -3.95 -15.14 -3.32
CA ASN A 576 -2.93 -14.10 -3.51
C ASN A 576 -3.57 -12.73 -3.81
N THR A 577 -4.52 -12.34 -2.94
CA THR A 577 -5.26 -11.10 -2.99
C THR A 577 -5.37 -10.49 -1.60
N VAL A 578 -5.56 -9.18 -1.54
CA VAL A 578 -5.83 -8.44 -0.30
C VAL A 578 -6.95 -7.44 -0.56
N THR A 579 -7.88 -7.29 0.39
CA THR A 579 -9.02 -6.40 0.23
C THR A 579 -8.91 -5.20 1.18
N PHE A 580 -8.94 -4.00 0.60
CA PHE A 580 -9.20 -2.77 1.33
C PHE A 580 -10.69 -2.73 1.66
N ALA A 581 -11.04 -2.64 2.94
CA ALA A 581 -12.40 -2.34 3.35
C ALA A 581 -12.83 -0.97 2.79
N ALA A 582 -14.14 -0.77 2.60
CA ALA A 582 -14.69 0.52 2.16
C ALA A 582 -14.15 1.67 3.02
N GLY A 583 -13.66 2.74 2.39
CA GLY A 583 -13.03 3.87 3.06
C GLY A 583 -11.63 3.63 3.65
N SER A 584 -11.14 2.39 3.77
CA SER A 584 -9.80 2.10 4.30
C SER A 584 -8.73 2.38 3.27
N SER A 585 -7.70 3.16 3.64
CA SER A 585 -6.54 3.47 2.79
C SER A 585 -5.42 2.42 2.90
N THR A 586 -5.53 1.46 3.83
CA THR A 586 -4.53 0.41 4.04
C THR A 586 -5.16 -0.97 4.13
N ALA A 587 -4.44 -1.98 3.66
CA ALA A 587 -4.73 -3.39 3.90
C ALA A 587 -3.42 -4.14 4.17
N LYS A 588 -3.50 -5.29 4.87
CA LYS A 588 -2.31 -5.99 5.36
C LYS A 588 -2.34 -7.47 4.98
N VAL A 589 -1.17 -7.99 4.66
CA VAL A 589 -0.88 -9.43 4.61
C VAL A 589 0.20 -9.69 5.66
N THR A 590 -0.11 -10.57 6.61
CA THR A 590 0.82 -10.98 7.65
C THR A 590 1.39 -12.34 7.30
N ILE A 591 2.71 -12.43 7.36
CA ILE A 591 3.50 -13.65 7.19
C ILE A 591 4.04 -14.03 8.58
N ASP A 592 3.69 -15.22 9.02
CA ASP A 592 3.98 -15.75 10.34
C ASP A 592 4.94 -16.95 10.17
N PRO A 593 6.23 -16.80 10.48
CA PRO A 593 7.20 -17.89 10.35
C PRO A 593 6.79 -19.13 11.15
N THR A 594 7.11 -20.31 10.64
CA THR A 594 6.88 -21.57 11.35
C THR A 594 8.11 -21.87 12.19
N ALA A 595 7.97 -21.83 13.52
CA ALA A 595 9.04 -22.19 14.42
C ALA A 595 9.43 -23.68 14.30
N ASP A 596 10.73 -23.98 14.21
CA ASP A 596 11.26 -25.34 14.34
C ASP A 596 12.64 -25.43 15.01
N THR A 597 13.49 -26.41 14.65
CA THR A 597 14.83 -26.59 15.25
C THR A 597 15.89 -26.97 14.21
N THR A 598 15.56 -26.82 12.93
CA THR A 598 16.35 -27.25 11.79
C THR A 598 17.33 -26.16 11.39
N VAL A 599 18.62 -26.46 11.42
CA VAL A 599 19.61 -25.48 10.96
C VAL A 599 19.55 -25.32 9.44
N GLU A 600 19.04 -24.17 9.02
CA GLU A 600 18.89 -23.82 7.61
C GLU A 600 19.42 -22.41 7.25
N PRO A 601 19.59 -22.03 5.97
CA PRO A 601 19.98 -20.67 5.63
C PRO A 601 18.82 -19.69 5.86
N ASN A 602 19.13 -18.39 6.01
CA ASN A 602 18.08 -17.36 5.99
C ASN A 602 17.27 -17.44 4.69
N GLU A 603 15.96 -17.29 4.84
CA GLU A 603 15.03 -17.40 3.73
C GLU A 603 14.34 -16.07 3.42
N THR A 604 13.70 -16.00 2.27
CA THR A 604 13.00 -14.81 1.80
C THR A 604 11.56 -15.13 1.45
N VAL A 605 10.67 -14.21 1.78
CA VAL A 605 9.31 -14.13 1.26
C VAL A 605 9.24 -12.87 0.42
N ILE A 606 8.74 -12.97 -0.81
CA ILE A 606 8.69 -11.84 -1.75
C ILE A 606 7.25 -11.64 -2.20
N LEU A 607 6.71 -10.44 -2.00
CA LEU A 607 5.43 -10.02 -2.57
C LEU A 607 5.64 -9.01 -3.69
N THR A 608 5.03 -9.27 -4.83
CA THR A 608 5.02 -8.34 -5.98
C THR A 608 3.59 -7.97 -6.32
N LEU A 609 3.29 -6.68 -6.43
CA LEU A 609 1.96 -6.24 -6.88
C LEU A 609 1.69 -6.75 -8.30
N ALA A 610 0.50 -7.30 -8.52
CA ALA A 610 0.06 -7.79 -9.81
C ALA A 610 -0.99 -6.84 -10.41
N ALA A 611 -1.20 -6.90 -11.72
CA ALA A 611 -2.23 -6.11 -12.37
C ALA A 611 -3.64 -6.51 -11.90
N GLY A 612 -4.55 -5.56 -11.89
CA GLY A 612 -5.96 -5.77 -11.51
C GLY A 612 -6.84 -4.61 -11.94
N THR A 613 -8.11 -4.66 -11.56
CA THR A 613 -9.11 -3.64 -11.88
C THR A 613 -9.24 -2.62 -10.74
N GLY A 614 -9.45 -1.35 -11.08
CA GLY A 614 -9.69 -0.28 -10.09
C GLY A 614 -8.45 0.25 -9.37
N TYR A 615 -7.24 -0.13 -9.79
CA TYR A 615 -5.99 0.46 -9.29
C TYR A 615 -4.84 0.37 -10.31
N THR A 616 -3.83 1.22 -10.12
CA THR A 616 -2.53 1.19 -10.78
C THR A 616 -1.45 0.75 -9.79
N ILE A 617 -0.37 0.14 -10.31
CA ILE A 617 0.75 -0.33 -9.48
C ILE A 617 1.70 0.85 -9.21
N GLY A 618 1.79 1.27 -7.95
CA GLY A 618 2.74 2.30 -7.49
C GLY A 618 4.09 1.75 -7.07
N THR A 619 4.15 0.49 -6.61
CA THR A 619 5.41 -0.20 -6.27
C THR A 619 5.64 -1.34 -7.26
N ALA A 620 6.32 -1.03 -8.38
CA ALA A 620 6.60 -2.01 -9.43
C ALA A 620 7.69 -3.02 -9.03
N THR A 621 8.58 -2.66 -8.11
CA THR A 621 9.63 -3.54 -7.60
C THR A 621 9.09 -4.50 -6.56
N ALA A 622 9.54 -5.75 -6.60
CA ALA A 622 9.19 -6.74 -5.60
C ALA A 622 9.62 -6.31 -4.18
N VAL A 623 8.75 -6.49 -3.19
CA VAL A 623 9.03 -6.18 -1.79
C VAL A 623 9.42 -7.48 -1.09
N THR A 624 10.59 -7.47 -0.46
CA THR A 624 11.22 -8.66 0.12
C THR A 624 11.26 -8.55 1.64
N GLY A 625 10.81 -9.59 2.33
CA GLY A 625 11.01 -9.82 3.75
C GLY A 625 11.88 -11.04 3.98
N THR A 626 12.69 -11.01 5.03
CA THR A 626 13.62 -12.09 5.37
C THR A 626 13.17 -12.81 6.65
N ILE A 627 13.13 -14.14 6.59
CA ILE A 627 13.03 -15.00 7.78
C ILE A 627 14.46 -15.42 8.10
N THR A 628 14.98 -14.99 9.25
CA THR A 628 16.34 -15.33 9.67
C THR A 628 16.30 -16.56 10.53
N ASN A 629 17.07 -17.58 10.14
CA ASN A 629 17.26 -18.78 10.95
C ASN A 629 17.92 -18.39 12.29
N ASP A 630 17.30 -18.79 13.40
CA ASP A 630 17.86 -18.64 14.74
C ASP A 630 18.34 -19.94 15.39
N ASP A 631 18.26 -21.07 14.69
CA ASP A 631 18.73 -22.40 15.11
C ASP A 631 20.24 -22.58 15.08
N PHE A 632 20.99 -21.65 14.47
CA PHE A 632 22.45 -21.71 14.52
C PHE A 632 22.97 -21.41 15.92
N SER A 633 23.68 -22.39 16.51
CA SER A 633 24.17 -22.36 17.88
C SER A 633 24.93 -21.07 18.24
N LYS A 634 24.59 -20.49 19.39
CA LYS A 634 25.23 -19.29 19.95
C LYS A 634 25.81 -19.61 21.32
N LEU A 635 27.03 -19.14 21.56
CA LEU A 635 27.75 -19.34 22.80
C LEU A 635 27.73 -18.07 23.66
N SER A 636 27.50 -18.28 24.94
CA SER A 636 27.66 -17.27 25.99
C SER A 636 28.43 -17.85 27.17
N ILE A 637 29.15 -17.00 27.90
CA ILE A 637 29.87 -17.38 29.12
C ILE A 637 29.35 -16.56 30.30
N ASN A 638 29.22 -17.18 31.48
CA ASN A 638 28.75 -16.50 32.68
C ASN A 638 29.84 -15.69 33.39
N ASN A 639 29.43 -14.79 34.28
CA ASN A 639 30.32 -14.19 35.28
C ASN A 639 30.21 -15.00 36.58
N ILE A 640 31.28 -15.05 37.36
CA ILE A 640 31.29 -15.71 38.67
C ILE A 640 32.09 -14.88 39.68
N THR A 641 31.83 -15.15 40.96
CA THR A 641 32.67 -14.72 42.07
C THR A 641 33.18 -15.96 42.76
N VAL A 642 34.47 -16.00 43.04
CA VAL A 642 35.14 -17.06 43.80
C VAL A 642 35.70 -16.46 45.07
N VAL A 643 35.72 -17.26 46.13
CA VAL A 643 36.30 -16.87 47.41
C VAL A 643 37.72 -17.41 47.48
N GLU A 644 38.68 -16.51 47.61
CA GLU A 644 40.07 -16.86 47.82
C GLU A 644 40.21 -17.69 49.12
N GLY A 645 41.12 -18.67 49.10
CA GLY A 645 41.31 -19.62 50.20
C GLY A 645 40.27 -20.73 50.30
N LEU A 646 39.07 -20.52 49.75
CA LEU A 646 38.02 -21.53 49.65
C LEU A 646 38.03 -22.24 48.28
N ASP A 647 38.07 -21.48 47.20
CA ASP A 647 37.92 -21.97 45.83
C ASP A 647 39.29 -22.12 45.14
N ASN A 648 39.70 -23.36 44.87
CA ASN A 648 40.97 -23.62 44.17
C ASN A 648 40.93 -23.25 42.66
N ASN A 649 39.72 -23.15 42.08
CA ASN A 649 39.53 -22.84 40.66
C ASN A 649 38.29 -21.99 40.45
N ALA A 650 38.39 -21.03 39.53
CA ALA A 650 37.26 -20.38 38.88
C ALA A 650 36.72 -21.27 37.76
N ILE A 651 35.50 -21.79 37.94
CA ILE A 651 34.82 -22.65 36.96
C ILE A 651 33.70 -21.88 36.29
N LEU A 652 33.91 -21.47 35.04
CA LEU A 652 32.92 -20.76 34.24
C LEU A 652 32.20 -21.74 33.33
N THR A 653 30.91 -21.51 33.14
CA THR A 653 30.05 -22.28 32.25
C THR A 653 29.89 -21.51 30.94
N VAL A 654 30.26 -22.15 29.83
CA VAL A 654 29.89 -21.74 28.50
C VAL A 654 28.60 -22.44 28.12
N THR A 655 27.55 -21.68 27.85
CA THR A 655 26.21 -22.13 27.48
C THR A 655 26.01 -22.05 25.97
N VAL A 656 25.28 -23.04 25.41
CA VAL A 656 24.80 -23.10 24.04
C VAL A 656 23.28 -22.98 24.08
N ASP A 657 22.70 -22.03 23.36
CA ASP A 657 21.24 -21.84 23.28
C ASP A 657 20.58 -22.99 22.51
N ASN A 658 21.06 -23.28 21.31
CA ASN A 658 20.56 -24.29 20.38
C ASN A 658 21.66 -25.35 20.18
N PRO A 659 21.62 -26.49 20.89
CA PRO A 659 22.69 -27.50 20.84
C PRO A 659 22.93 -28.03 19.43
N ASN A 660 24.18 -27.95 18.97
CA ASN A 660 24.54 -28.36 17.61
C ASN A 660 24.67 -29.89 17.49
N PRO A 661 24.16 -30.54 16.42
CA PRO A 661 24.39 -31.96 16.17
C PRO A 661 25.85 -32.32 15.85
N GLN A 662 26.68 -31.32 15.53
CA GLN A 662 28.12 -31.44 15.41
C GLN A 662 28.81 -30.89 16.67
N GLN A 663 30.06 -31.28 16.87
CA GLN A 663 30.88 -30.73 17.95
C GLN A 663 31.16 -29.24 17.70
N ILE A 664 31.09 -28.44 18.76
CA ILE A 664 31.50 -27.03 18.75
C ILE A 664 32.89 -26.91 19.37
N THR A 665 33.74 -26.06 18.82
CA THR A 665 35.02 -25.68 19.44
C THR A 665 35.12 -24.16 19.55
N VAL A 666 35.74 -23.66 20.61
CA VAL A 666 35.98 -22.23 20.83
C VAL A 666 37.27 -22.03 21.61
N ASN A 667 38.09 -21.07 21.21
CA ASN A 667 39.31 -20.73 21.94
C ASN A 667 38.98 -19.80 23.11
N TYR A 668 39.70 -19.94 24.22
CA TYR A 668 39.59 -19.04 25.36
C TYR A 668 40.97 -18.55 25.80
N THR A 669 41.04 -17.34 26.35
CA THR A 669 42.26 -16.77 26.93
C THR A 669 41.90 -15.86 28.09
N THR A 670 42.61 -16.01 29.21
CA THR A 670 42.49 -15.12 30.37
C THR A 670 43.14 -13.77 30.10
N ALA A 671 42.54 -12.68 30.57
CA ALA A 671 43.09 -11.33 30.47
C ALA A 671 42.91 -10.58 31.80
N PRO A 672 43.96 -9.94 32.33
CA PRO A 672 43.87 -9.20 33.59
C PRO A 672 42.96 -7.97 33.41
N VAL A 673 42.22 -7.62 34.48
CA VAL A 673 41.49 -6.34 34.56
C VAL A 673 42.09 -5.50 35.68
N ASN A 674 42.00 -5.99 36.92
CA ASN A 674 42.75 -5.48 38.07
C ASN A 674 43.44 -6.60 38.87
N ALA A 675 43.05 -7.86 38.67
CA ALA A 675 43.83 -9.01 39.12
C ALA A 675 45.13 -9.15 38.29
N THR A 676 46.25 -9.34 38.98
CA THR A 676 47.59 -9.63 38.45
C THR A 676 47.76 -11.11 38.07
N ALA A 677 47.99 -11.35 36.78
CA ALA A 677 48.24 -12.69 36.25
C ALA A 677 49.46 -13.38 36.90
N ASN A 678 49.27 -14.63 37.32
CA ASN A 678 50.19 -15.51 38.04
C ASN A 678 50.57 -15.02 39.45
N VAL A 679 49.84 -14.05 39.99
CA VAL A 679 49.84 -13.72 41.41
C VAL A 679 48.52 -14.20 42.02
N ASP A 680 47.38 -13.81 41.46
CA ASP A 680 46.04 -14.13 42.01
C ASP A 680 45.32 -15.21 41.17
N TYR A 681 45.71 -15.40 39.91
CA TYR A 681 45.21 -16.50 39.07
C TYR A 681 46.25 -17.00 38.07
N THR A 682 46.17 -18.26 37.65
CA THR A 682 47.08 -18.80 36.63
C THR A 682 46.64 -18.39 35.22
N SER A 683 47.49 -17.63 34.51
CA SER A 683 47.18 -17.20 33.14
C SER A 683 47.08 -18.39 32.20
N THR A 684 45.93 -18.56 31.54
CA THR A 684 45.60 -19.74 30.75
C THR A 684 45.07 -19.36 29.37
N THR A 685 45.49 -20.11 28.35
CA THR A 685 44.89 -20.10 27.02
C THR A 685 44.62 -21.55 26.59
N GLY A 686 43.55 -21.77 25.83
CA GLY A 686 43.20 -23.12 25.39
C GLY A 686 42.03 -23.13 24.41
N THR A 687 41.62 -24.34 24.04
CA THR A 687 40.42 -24.58 23.24
C THR A 687 39.43 -25.38 24.07
N LEU A 688 38.22 -24.85 24.24
CA LEU A 688 37.08 -25.55 24.80
C LEU A 688 36.39 -26.36 23.70
N THR A 689 36.05 -27.59 24.02
CA THR A 689 35.32 -28.50 23.13
C THR A 689 33.98 -28.84 23.76
N ILE A 690 32.89 -28.52 23.06
CA ILE A 690 31.52 -28.80 23.49
C ILE A 690 31.00 -29.96 22.64
N ALA A 691 30.59 -31.05 23.29
CA ALA A 691 30.14 -32.24 22.58
C ALA A 691 28.84 -31.97 21.78
N ALA A 692 28.64 -32.72 20.71
CA ALA A 692 27.40 -32.67 19.94
C ALA A 692 26.17 -32.86 20.85
N ASN A 693 25.11 -32.08 20.58
CA ASN A 693 23.83 -32.07 21.29
C ASN A 693 23.96 -31.79 22.80
N THR A 694 24.99 -31.04 23.22
CA THR A 694 25.14 -30.60 24.61
C THR A 694 24.97 -29.08 24.73
N SER A 695 24.28 -28.67 25.79
CA SER A 695 23.96 -27.25 26.02
C SER A 695 25.01 -26.49 26.83
N THR A 696 26.02 -27.18 27.40
CA THR A 696 27.04 -26.53 28.24
C THR A 696 28.39 -27.24 28.21
N ALA A 697 29.45 -26.49 28.48
CA ALA A 697 30.76 -27.01 28.89
C ALA A 697 31.45 -25.99 29.81
N THR A 698 32.49 -26.41 30.55
CA THR A 698 33.14 -25.56 31.55
C THR A 698 34.60 -25.24 31.23
N ILE A 699 35.03 -24.05 31.64
CA ILE A 699 36.42 -23.59 31.64
C ILE A 699 36.86 -23.48 33.11
N SER A 700 37.99 -24.10 33.47
CA SER A 700 38.54 -24.07 34.84
C SER A 700 39.86 -23.29 34.84
N ILE A 701 39.92 -22.22 35.62
CA ILE A 701 41.12 -21.39 35.81
C ILE A 701 41.59 -21.52 37.28
N PRO A 702 42.82 -21.96 37.54
CA PRO A 702 43.34 -22.03 38.91
C PRO A 702 43.44 -20.65 39.56
N ILE A 703 42.93 -20.54 40.79
CA ILE A 703 43.09 -19.37 41.66
C ILE A 703 44.31 -19.60 42.55
N LEU A 704 45.09 -18.55 42.76
CA LEU A 704 46.31 -18.60 43.55
C LEU A 704 46.03 -17.88 44.87
N ASN A 705 45.94 -18.65 45.95
CA ASN A 705 45.66 -18.13 47.26
C ASN A 705 46.91 -17.52 47.91
N ASP A 706 46.76 -16.34 48.51
CA ASP A 706 47.69 -15.85 49.53
C ASP A 706 47.01 -15.56 50.89
N ASN A 707 47.66 -14.81 51.78
CA ASN A 707 47.16 -14.50 53.13
C ASN A 707 46.98 -12.98 53.33
N LEU A 708 46.96 -12.21 52.24
CA LEU A 708 46.73 -10.77 52.27
C LEU A 708 45.23 -10.53 52.17
N ASN A 709 44.74 -9.55 52.94
CA ASN A 709 43.38 -9.07 52.78
C ASN A 709 43.38 -7.95 51.74
N GLU A 710 42.84 -8.25 50.58
CA GLU A 710 42.84 -7.40 49.41
C GLU A 710 41.42 -6.91 49.07
N ALA A 711 41.34 -5.92 48.20
CA ALA A 711 40.05 -5.50 47.65
C ALA A 711 39.67 -6.46 46.52
N ASN A 712 38.38 -6.68 46.29
CA ASN A 712 37.93 -7.55 45.20
C ASN A 712 38.61 -7.24 43.87
N GLU A 713 39.25 -8.26 43.29
CA GLU A 713 39.95 -8.17 42.03
C GLU A 713 39.24 -8.96 40.95
N THR A 714 39.52 -8.66 39.69
CA THR A 714 38.84 -9.27 38.55
C THR A 714 39.81 -9.57 37.42
N PHE A 715 39.53 -10.67 36.73
CA PHE A 715 40.08 -10.97 35.41
C PHE A 715 38.97 -11.43 34.48
N ALA A 716 39.24 -11.38 33.18
CA ALA A 716 38.32 -11.78 32.13
C ALA A 716 38.76 -13.08 31.47
N ILE A 717 37.80 -13.86 30.99
CA ILE A 717 38.00 -14.95 30.03
C ILE A 717 37.35 -14.53 28.71
N ASN A 718 38.17 -14.37 27.69
CA ASN A 718 37.72 -13.98 26.36
C ASN A 718 37.60 -15.22 25.46
N LEU A 719 36.41 -15.44 24.91
CA LEU A 719 36.13 -16.45 23.89
C LEU A 719 36.45 -15.91 22.49
N SER A 720 36.99 -16.76 21.62
CA SER A 720 37.36 -16.41 20.25
C SER A 720 37.32 -17.61 19.31
N ASN A 721 37.25 -17.35 18.00
CA ASN A 721 37.34 -18.36 16.93
C ASN A 721 36.39 -19.57 17.14
N PRO A 722 35.07 -19.36 17.34
CA PRO A 722 34.15 -20.48 17.42
C PRO A 722 34.06 -21.22 16.08
N VAL A 723 33.84 -22.53 16.14
CA VAL A 723 33.53 -23.40 14.99
C VAL A 723 32.18 -24.06 15.27
N ASN A 724 31.27 -24.07 14.29
CA ASN A 724 29.89 -24.57 14.39
C ASN A 724 29.00 -23.82 15.40
N ALA A 725 29.42 -22.61 15.79
CA ALA A 725 28.63 -21.70 16.62
C ALA A 725 29.07 -20.25 16.38
N THR A 726 28.27 -19.29 16.87
CA THR A 726 28.64 -17.88 16.97
C THR A 726 28.79 -17.46 18.44
N LEU A 727 29.38 -16.29 18.72
CA LEU A 727 29.49 -15.76 20.09
C LEU A 727 28.47 -14.65 20.29
N THR A 728 27.59 -14.79 21.30
CA THR A 728 26.68 -13.73 21.74
C THR A 728 27.23 -12.98 22.96
N ASN A 729 27.79 -13.70 23.93
CA ASN A 729 28.61 -13.12 25.00
C ASN A 729 29.99 -13.78 25.00
N ASN A 730 31.01 -13.06 24.56
CA ASN A 730 32.37 -13.57 24.45
C ASN A 730 33.25 -13.27 25.66
N LYS A 731 32.73 -12.64 26.72
CA LYS A 731 33.54 -12.23 27.87
C LYS A 731 32.88 -12.64 29.19
N GLY A 732 33.53 -13.54 29.91
CA GLY A 732 33.18 -13.90 31.28
C GLY A 732 34.10 -13.18 32.25
N ILE A 733 33.56 -12.60 33.31
CA ILE A 733 34.32 -11.93 34.37
C ILE A 733 34.35 -12.84 35.59
N VAL A 734 35.55 -13.06 36.11
CA VAL A 734 35.77 -13.70 37.41
C VAL A 734 36.11 -12.59 38.39
N THR A 735 35.39 -12.54 39.51
CA THR A 735 35.76 -11.72 40.67
C THR A 735 36.37 -12.62 41.72
N ILE A 736 37.56 -12.29 42.18
CA ILE A 736 38.26 -12.93 43.29
C ILE A 736 37.98 -12.07 44.53
N SER A 737 37.59 -12.70 45.63
CA SER A 737 37.18 -12.03 46.86
C SER A 737 37.76 -12.76 48.07
N ASP A 738 38.42 -12.03 48.96
CA ASP A 738 38.83 -12.56 50.29
C ASP A 738 37.68 -12.67 51.28
N THR A 739 36.50 -12.18 50.88
CA THR A 739 35.32 -12.19 51.73
C THR A 739 34.35 -13.29 51.34
N LEU A 740 34.09 -14.18 52.29
CA LEU A 740 32.96 -15.10 52.24
C LEU A 740 31.69 -14.36 52.69
N THR A 741 30.69 -14.28 51.82
CA THR A 741 29.36 -13.78 52.17
C THR A 741 28.43 -14.93 52.53
N ALA A 742 27.70 -14.83 53.66
CA ALA A 742 26.77 -15.87 54.11
C ALA A 742 25.41 -15.29 54.51
N ASN A 743 24.33 -16.05 54.30
CA ASN A 743 22.96 -15.71 54.75
C ASN A 743 22.41 -16.73 55.76
N VAL A 744 23.30 -17.53 56.35
CA VAL A 744 23.04 -18.52 57.39
C VAL A 744 24.17 -18.44 58.42
N THR A 745 23.97 -19.02 59.60
CA THR A 745 25.04 -19.13 60.59
C THR A 745 26.23 -19.90 60.02
N THR A 746 27.41 -19.29 60.08
CA THR A 746 28.61 -19.79 59.39
C THR A 746 29.84 -19.73 60.27
N THR A 747 30.62 -20.81 60.24
CA THR A 747 32.02 -20.84 60.69
C THR A 747 32.92 -20.69 59.48
N LEU A 748 33.91 -19.80 59.54
CA LEU A 748 34.86 -19.59 58.46
C LEU A 748 35.64 -20.89 58.15
N PRO A 749 35.72 -21.31 56.87
CA PRO A 749 36.63 -22.37 56.45
C PRO A 749 38.09 -22.00 56.74
N ALA A 750 39.00 -22.98 56.70
CA ALA A 750 40.42 -22.70 56.80
C ALA A 750 40.89 -21.82 55.62
N ASN A 751 41.85 -20.92 55.88
CA ASN A 751 42.45 -20.00 54.89
C ASN A 751 41.50 -18.93 54.32
N VAL A 752 40.36 -18.66 54.98
CA VAL A 752 39.48 -17.54 54.62
C VAL A 752 39.47 -16.56 55.78
N GLU A 753 39.79 -15.30 55.52
CA GLU A 753 40.03 -14.31 56.58
C GLU A 753 38.81 -13.44 56.85
N ASN A 754 37.93 -13.23 55.86
CA ASN A 754 36.81 -12.31 56.02
C ASN A 754 35.45 -13.01 55.87
N LEU A 755 34.54 -12.75 56.81
CA LEU A 755 33.15 -13.17 56.77
C LEU A 755 32.23 -11.95 56.80
N THR A 756 31.27 -11.88 55.88
CA THR A 756 30.17 -10.92 55.94
C THR A 756 28.83 -11.66 55.98
N LEU A 757 28.08 -11.48 57.07
CA LEU A 757 26.73 -11.98 57.20
C LEU A 757 25.77 -11.04 56.47
N THR A 758 24.77 -11.60 55.80
CA THR A 758 23.79 -10.88 54.98
C THR A 758 22.37 -11.21 55.42
N GLY A 759 21.42 -10.40 54.95
CA GLY A 759 20.01 -10.52 55.34
C GLY A 759 19.68 -9.85 56.68
N THR A 760 18.52 -10.19 57.24
CA THR A 760 17.98 -9.58 58.48
C THR A 760 17.69 -10.59 59.58
N THR A 761 17.95 -11.87 59.33
CA THR A 761 17.73 -12.95 60.31
C THR A 761 18.87 -12.98 61.31
N ASN A 762 18.57 -13.42 62.54
CA ASN A 762 19.55 -13.63 63.60
C ASN A 762 20.42 -14.86 63.27
N ILE A 763 21.52 -14.62 62.57
CA ILE A 763 22.53 -15.62 62.20
C ILE A 763 23.85 -15.28 62.86
N ASN A 764 24.73 -16.26 63.05
CA ASN A 764 25.96 -16.09 63.82
C ASN A 764 27.21 -16.27 62.95
N GLY A 765 28.29 -15.62 63.33
CA GLY A 765 29.59 -15.71 62.68
C GLY A 765 30.63 -16.29 63.64
N THR A 766 31.38 -17.29 63.19
CA THR A 766 32.53 -17.82 63.94
C THR A 766 33.75 -17.84 63.04
N GLY A 767 34.87 -17.31 63.52
CA GLY A 767 36.13 -17.33 62.81
C GLY A 767 36.85 -18.67 62.87
N ASN A 768 38.04 -18.71 62.28
CA ASN A 768 38.95 -19.84 62.26
C ASN A 768 40.16 -19.57 63.18
N THR A 769 41.36 -20.03 62.82
CA THR A 769 42.58 -19.84 63.63
C THR A 769 43.48 -18.72 63.12
N LEU A 770 43.02 -17.98 62.10
CA LEU A 770 43.72 -16.85 61.48
C LEU A 770 43.14 -15.55 62.03
N ASN A 771 43.76 -14.42 61.69
CA ASN A 771 43.19 -13.11 62.01
C ASN A 771 41.97 -12.88 61.11
N ASN A 772 40.79 -12.77 61.70
CA ASN A 772 39.54 -12.67 60.95
C ASN A 772 38.88 -11.30 61.06
N ILE A 773 38.23 -10.88 59.96
CA ILE A 773 37.28 -9.76 59.97
C ILE A 773 35.88 -10.35 59.81
N ILE A 774 35.06 -10.25 60.85
CA ILE A 774 33.70 -10.77 60.87
C ILE A 774 32.72 -9.61 60.97
N THR A 775 31.96 -9.39 59.90
CA THR A 775 30.89 -8.38 59.84
C THR A 775 29.53 -9.08 59.94
N GLY A 776 28.74 -8.70 60.93
CA GLY A 776 27.36 -9.11 61.13
C GLY A 776 26.39 -8.41 60.19
N ASN A 777 25.11 -8.76 60.32
CA ASN A 777 24.03 -8.23 59.51
C ASN A 777 23.17 -7.24 60.32
N SER A 778 21.85 -7.19 60.08
CA SER A 778 20.95 -6.31 60.83
C SER A 778 20.09 -7.02 61.88
N GLY A 779 20.28 -8.32 62.02
CA GLY A 779 19.68 -9.12 63.08
C GLY A 779 20.64 -9.27 64.24
N ASN A 780 20.17 -9.84 65.34
CA ASN A 780 20.97 -10.05 66.54
C ASN A 780 21.95 -11.21 66.29
N ASN A 781 23.23 -10.88 66.11
CA ASN A 781 24.30 -11.81 65.79
C ASN A 781 25.11 -12.20 67.03
N ILE A 782 25.58 -13.44 67.08
CA ILE A 782 26.69 -13.85 67.95
C ILE A 782 27.94 -13.92 67.07
N LEU A 783 28.93 -13.07 67.37
CA LEU A 783 30.19 -13.00 66.65
C LEU A 783 31.33 -13.48 67.55
N ASN A 784 32.06 -14.49 67.10
CA ASN A 784 33.21 -15.05 67.79
C ASN A 784 34.39 -15.13 66.82
N GLY A 785 35.47 -14.41 67.11
CA GLY A 785 36.67 -14.39 66.26
C GLY A 785 37.41 -15.72 66.18
N GLY A 786 37.26 -16.57 67.21
CA GLY A 786 38.05 -17.79 67.33
C GLY A 786 39.41 -17.46 67.93
N ALA A 787 40.48 -18.03 67.35
CA ALA A 787 41.83 -17.73 67.79
C ALA A 787 42.49 -16.84 66.75
N GLY A 788 43.17 -15.78 67.17
CA GLY A 788 43.78 -14.84 66.23
C GLY A 788 43.82 -13.44 66.82
N ILE A 789 44.04 -12.46 65.96
CA ILE A 789 43.78 -11.05 66.23
C ILE A 789 42.59 -10.67 65.36
N ASP A 790 41.40 -10.63 65.95
CA ASP A 790 40.17 -10.54 65.19
C ASP A 790 39.54 -9.15 65.23
N THR A 791 38.76 -8.83 64.20
CA THR A 791 37.91 -7.63 64.14
C THR A 791 36.46 -8.06 64.00
N LEU A 792 35.66 -7.77 65.01
CA LEU A 792 34.23 -8.10 65.06
C LEU A 792 33.40 -6.83 64.87
N ILE A 793 32.47 -6.84 63.92
CA ILE A 793 31.63 -5.70 63.55
C ILE A 793 30.18 -6.18 63.56
N GLY A 794 29.37 -5.76 64.53
CA GLY A 794 28.02 -6.30 64.77
C GLY A 794 27.01 -5.94 63.70
N GLY A 795 26.93 -4.66 63.37
CA GLY A 795 25.94 -4.18 62.40
C GLY A 795 24.75 -3.55 63.12
N LEU A 796 23.52 -3.84 62.72
CA LEU A 796 22.34 -3.38 63.49
C LEU A 796 21.80 -4.57 64.29
N GLY A 797 21.04 -4.29 65.34
CA GLY A 797 20.48 -5.33 66.20
C GLY A 797 21.17 -5.35 67.56
N ASN A 798 20.81 -6.29 68.41
CA ASN A 798 21.46 -6.46 69.70
C ASN A 798 22.40 -7.64 69.62
N ASP A 799 23.68 -7.36 69.41
CA ASP A 799 24.72 -8.33 69.10
C ASP A 799 25.46 -8.80 70.35
N ILE A 800 26.06 -9.98 70.24
CA ILE A 800 26.93 -10.58 71.25
C ILE A 800 28.31 -10.79 70.66
N TYR A 801 29.30 -10.08 71.20
CA TYR A 801 30.70 -10.23 70.86
C TYR A 801 31.40 -11.16 71.87
N GLN A 802 31.88 -12.31 71.41
CA GLN A 802 32.64 -13.25 72.24
C GLN A 802 34.13 -12.97 72.11
N ILE A 803 34.74 -12.58 73.23
CA ILE A 803 36.14 -12.14 73.30
C ILE A 803 36.92 -13.11 74.20
N ASP A 804 37.90 -13.78 73.63
CA ASP A 804 38.79 -14.71 74.33
C ASP A 804 40.22 -14.17 74.49
N THR A 805 40.59 -13.14 73.73
CA THR A 805 41.87 -12.45 73.87
C THR A 805 41.70 -10.93 74.02
N THR A 806 42.73 -10.24 74.52
CA THR A 806 42.72 -8.76 74.54
C THR A 806 43.20 -8.15 73.22
N THR A 807 43.58 -8.98 72.24
CA THR A 807 44.05 -8.52 70.93
C THR A 807 42.92 -8.30 69.95
N ASP A 808 41.74 -8.88 70.21
CA ASP A 808 40.57 -8.69 69.37
C ASP A 808 39.99 -7.28 69.52
N THR A 809 39.42 -6.80 68.43
CA THR A 809 38.83 -5.47 68.32
C THR A 809 37.35 -5.57 67.97
N ILE A 810 36.54 -4.73 68.61
CA ILE A 810 35.11 -4.60 68.30
C ILE A 810 34.89 -3.23 67.67
N THR A 811 34.15 -3.19 66.56
CA THR A 811 33.68 -1.96 65.94
C THR A 811 32.16 -1.86 66.04
N GLU A 812 31.69 -0.90 66.83
CA GLU A 812 30.27 -0.62 67.06
C GLU A 812 29.98 0.86 66.76
N ASN A 813 28.98 1.16 65.93
CA ASN A 813 28.59 2.55 65.66
C ASN A 813 27.41 3.01 66.52
N VAL A 814 27.18 4.31 66.51
CA VAL A 814 26.09 4.92 67.29
C VAL A 814 24.71 4.47 66.76
N ASN A 815 23.78 4.19 67.68
CA ASN A 815 22.38 3.77 67.41
C ASN A 815 22.23 2.45 66.65
N GLN A 816 23.18 1.53 66.83
CA GLN A 816 23.15 0.24 66.16
C GLN A 816 22.48 -0.87 66.97
N GLY A 817 22.41 -0.73 68.30
CA GLY A 817 21.94 -1.82 69.12
C GLY A 817 21.94 -1.51 70.61
N THR A 818 21.67 -2.54 71.39
CA THR A 818 22.11 -2.65 72.78
C THR A 818 22.97 -3.90 72.87
N ASP A 819 24.27 -3.71 72.80
CA ASP A 819 25.22 -4.76 72.46
C ASP A 819 25.95 -5.29 73.68
N THR A 820 26.31 -6.57 73.63
CA THR A 820 26.89 -7.29 74.77
C THR A 820 28.25 -7.87 74.42
N VAL A 821 29.26 -7.49 75.19
CA VAL A 821 30.56 -8.17 75.18
C VAL A 821 30.54 -9.31 76.20
N GLN A 822 30.78 -10.53 75.74
CA GLN A 822 31.07 -11.69 76.58
C GLN A 822 32.57 -11.95 76.59
N SER A 823 33.26 -11.60 77.68
CA SER A 823 34.72 -11.67 77.74
C SER A 823 35.22 -12.73 78.73
N SER A 824 36.12 -13.59 78.26
CA SER A 824 36.83 -14.54 79.14
C SER A 824 38.13 -13.98 79.73
N VAL A 825 38.47 -12.74 79.40
CA VAL A 825 39.65 -11.99 79.86
C VAL A 825 39.23 -10.68 80.56
N THR A 826 40.19 -9.95 81.13
CA THR A 826 39.91 -8.59 81.64
C THR A 826 39.60 -7.68 80.46
N TYR A 827 38.48 -6.95 80.52
CA TYR A 827 37.99 -6.17 79.38
C TYR A 827 37.51 -4.78 79.79
N THR A 828 37.72 -3.83 78.89
CA THR A 828 37.19 -2.46 78.99
C THR A 828 36.30 -2.21 77.78
N LEU A 829 35.03 -1.83 78.00
CA LEU A 829 34.11 -1.56 76.91
C LEU A 829 34.61 -0.41 76.03
N GLY A 830 34.62 -0.64 74.71
CA GLY A 830 34.79 0.40 73.71
C GLY A 830 33.58 1.34 73.64
N ASN A 831 33.63 2.36 72.79
CA ASN A 831 32.49 3.26 72.57
C ASN A 831 31.28 2.49 72.04
N ASN A 832 30.07 2.98 72.34
CA ASN A 832 28.79 2.45 71.84
C ASN A 832 28.45 1.00 72.26
N LEU A 833 29.18 0.42 73.21
CA LEU A 833 28.86 -0.89 73.79
C LEU A 833 28.21 -0.69 75.16
N GLU A 834 27.05 -1.30 75.40
CA GLU A 834 26.26 -1.07 76.62
C GLU A 834 26.52 -2.12 77.69
N ASN A 835 26.72 -3.39 77.32
CA ASN A 835 26.77 -4.49 78.28
C ASN A 835 28.10 -5.24 78.26
N LEU A 836 28.60 -5.61 79.44
CA LEU A 836 29.75 -6.49 79.62
C LEU A 836 29.38 -7.66 80.54
N THR A 837 29.65 -8.88 80.11
CA THR A 837 29.55 -10.09 80.94
C THR A 837 30.88 -10.81 80.96
N LEU A 838 31.46 -11.00 82.15
CA LEU A 838 32.70 -11.75 82.33
C LEU A 838 32.37 -13.26 82.38
N THR A 839 32.90 -14.03 81.45
CA THR A 839 32.64 -15.48 81.30
C THR A 839 33.83 -16.36 81.69
N GLY A 840 35.00 -15.75 81.91
CA GLY A 840 36.22 -16.46 82.31
C GLY A 840 36.10 -17.08 83.69
N THR A 841 37.01 -18.00 84.02
CA THR A 841 37.01 -18.73 85.31
C THR A 841 38.07 -18.24 86.29
N THR A 842 38.81 -17.17 85.96
CA THR A 842 39.86 -16.58 86.78
C THR A 842 39.48 -15.17 87.27
N ASN A 843 40.33 -14.55 88.10
CA ASN A 843 40.15 -13.16 88.56
C ASN A 843 40.42 -12.19 87.40
N ILE A 844 39.36 -11.88 86.65
CA ILE A 844 39.35 -10.89 85.57
C ILE A 844 38.50 -9.69 85.97
N ASN A 845 38.74 -8.55 85.34
CA ASN A 845 38.09 -7.29 85.70
C ASN A 845 37.27 -6.74 84.53
N GLY A 846 36.24 -5.95 84.85
CA GLY A 846 35.38 -5.31 83.88
C GLY A 846 35.41 -3.79 84.08
N THR A 847 35.61 -3.04 83.00
CA THR A 847 35.52 -1.58 83.02
C THR A 847 34.53 -1.11 81.95
N GLY A 848 33.59 -0.26 82.32
CA GLY A 848 32.61 0.37 81.42
C GLY A 848 33.20 1.54 80.63
N ASN A 849 32.33 2.27 79.94
CA ASN A 849 32.64 3.44 79.13
C ASN A 849 31.91 4.69 79.67
N THR A 850 31.51 5.62 78.80
CA THR A 850 30.79 6.84 79.18
C THR A 850 29.26 6.74 79.11
N LEU A 851 28.74 5.57 78.72
CA LEU A 851 27.31 5.28 78.61
C LEU A 851 26.78 4.69 79.93
N ASN A 852 25.49 4.41 79.98
CA ASN A 852 24.91 3.66 81.10
C ASN A 852 25.17 2.18 80.87
N ASN A 853 26.14 1.60 81.58
CA ASN A 853 26.54 0.22 81.34
C ASN A 853 25.88 -0.79 82.28
N ILE A 854 25.66 -2.02 81.79
CA ILE A 854 25.37 -3.19 82.64
C ILE A 854 26.60 -4.10 82.63
N ILE A 855 27.26 -4.23 83.79
CA ILE A 855 28.48 -5.04 83.93
C ILE A 855 28.23 -6.17 84.91
N THR A 856 28.33 -7.40 84.41
CA THR A 856 28.18 -8.64 85.20
C THR A 856 29.54 -9.34 85.33
N GLY A 857 30.00 -9.52 86.56
CA GLY A 857 31.18 -10.30 86.93
C GLY A 857 30.97 -11.80 86.80
N ASN A 858 32.07 -12.55 86.95
CA ASN A 858 32.07 -14.00 86.93
C ASN A 858 31.95 -14.57 88.36
N SER A 859 32.28 -15.85 88.55
CA SER A 859 32.23 -16.49 89.88
C SER A 859 33.50 -16.29 90.73
N SER A 860 34.51 -15.60 90.19
CA SER A 860 35.77 -15.28 90.85
C SER A 860 35.74 -13.86 91.43
N ASN A 861 36.84 -13.39 92.04
CA ASN A 861 36.89 -12.03 92.59
C ASN A 861 37.13 -11.04 91.45
N ASN A 862 36.18 -10.15 91.19
CA ASN A 862 36.28 -9.14 90.13
C ASN A 862 36.44 -7.72 90.68
N ILE A 863 37.14 -6.86 89.93
CA ILE A 863 37.04 -5.40 90.04
C ILE A 863 36.14 -4.94 88.90
N LEU A 864 34.98 -4.36 89.25
CA LEU A 864 34.00 -3.84 88.31
C LEU A 864 33.93 -2.33 88.42
N ASN A 865 34.38 -1.61 87.39
CA ASN A 865 34.32 -0.16 87.34
C ASN A 865 33.31 0.26 86.26
N GLY A 866 32.21 0.92 86.65
CA GLY A 866 31.20 1.40 85.69
C GLY A 866 31.71 2.49 84.74
N GLY A 867 32.77 3.21 85.12
CA GLY A 867 33.21 4.37 84.36
C GLY A 867 32.38 5.61 84.72
N THR A 868 31.88 6.31 83.71
CA THR A 868 30.98 7.46 83.91
C THR A 868 29.63 7.14 83.28
N GLY A 869 28.54 7.43 83.97
CA GLY A 869 27.21 7.05 83.50
C GLY A 869 26.34 6.67 84.69
N ILE A 870 25.13 6.18 84.40
CA ILE A 870 24.28 5.52 85.40
C ILE A 870 24.41 4.01 85.18
N ASP A 871 25.34 3.40 85.90
CA ASP A 871 25.74 2.01 85.68
C ASP A 871 25.05 1.02 86.63
N THR A 872 24.89 -0.22 86.16
CA THR A 872 24.45 -1.37 86.96
C THR A 872 25.57 -2.39 87.03
N LEU A 873 26.15 -2.58 88.22
CA LEU A 873 27.25 -3.51 88.45
C LEU A 873 26.78 -4.72 89.26
N ILE A 874 27.04 -5.93 88.75
CA ILE A 874 26.62 -7.20 89.35
C ILE A 874 27.87 -8.08 89.52
N GLY A 875 28.39 -8.24 90.74
CA GLY A 875 29.68 -8.92 90.98
C GLY A 875 29.70 -10.42 90.73
N GLY A 876 28.57 -11.10 90.95
CA GLY A 876 28.52 -12.57 90.89
C GLY A 876 28.68 -13.21 92.28
N LEU A 877 29.43 -14.32 92.35
CA LEU A 877 29.58 -15.12 93.60
C LEU A 877 30.87 -14.80 94.38
N GLY A 878 31.81 -14.05 93.79
CA GLY A 878 33.13 -13.78 94.36
C GLY A 878 33.13 -12.67 95.42
N ASN A 879 34.34 -12.36 95.92
CA ASN A 879 34.55 -11.17 96.75
C ASN A 879 34.87 -9.98 95.82
N ASP A 880 33.83 -9.29 95.36
CA ASP A 880 33.93 -8.27 94.31
C ASP A 880 34.16 -6.86 94.86
N THR A 881 34.84 -6.04 94.05
CA THR A 881 35.09 -4.62 94.31
C THR A 881 34.44 -3.78 93.21
N TYR A 882 33.70 -2.74 93.61
CA TYR A 882 32.94 -1.85 92.73
C TYR A 882 33.43 -0.40 92.83
#